data_AF-A0A182W4K4-F1
#
_entry.id   AF-A0A182W4K4-F1
#
_cell.length_a   1.000
_cell.length_b   1.000
_cell.length_c   1.000
_cell.angle_alpha   90.00
_cell.angle_beta   90.00
_cell.angle_gamma   90.00
#
_symmetry.space_group_name_H-M   'P 1'
#
loop_
_entity.id
_entity.type
_entity.pdbx_description
1 polymer ?
#
loop_
_entity_poly.entity_id
_entity_poly.type
_entity_poly.pdbx_seq_one_letter_code
_entity_poly.pdbx_strand_id
1 'polypeptide(L)'
;MGLELFRKVPQLRILACGGDGTVGWVLSVLDQINFVPPPAVGVLPLGTGNDLARALGWGGGYTDEPIGKILANIGNSDTVLLDRWSLKVEPNTSVPNTGDGKDNLPLNVVNNYFSLGVDAHIALEFHEAREAHPEKFNSRLRNKMFYGQAGGKDLLKRKWKGLAEFVTLECDGKDLTPKLKEHKVHAIVFLNIPSYGGGTHPWNKSGGQFEPATDDGMIEVVGLTTYQLPLLQAGGHGTCITQCRTARIVTSKTIPMQVDGEACKLNPSNIELTLLNKAVMLAKKKPGRANVPQEKLESLNISLMKIMMADYEQHHYDKELLRQSAVTLGSLEVPVTDLEQVRVLINKYCSEQPDSPKLSPDWCFIDSCTAERFFRVDRAQENLHFITDIATDCVFVLDQESPTLPQTPEDEHRRLGAQGPPVTSSLESSDGAASPFSPQAGKLLDRSLSGPPASSDIPSRKSSQGSHEADCTHPRAPMVHDSVGNGQSLDQMVNFKSDFEEVLLPPIFKSSTYRMTSRSSSAGSSSSQAHRSRPPVGQPTPPGNCPAESPNKTTPLSKYDPSNLLEKTTDAVIKASKTGDLVMLKDLHLQGYSLLSIDSSGQTALHHGARCGHKDIVRYLISYAPSSIINMIDNESGQTALHKAAAGRQRSICYMLVAGGANLNIQDNDGRTARMLASNADDFELAFYLENQEQFQLIDFRSNNI
;
A
#
# COMPACT_ATOMS: atom_id res chain seq x y z
N MET A 1 -18.42 -0.42 20.27
CA MET A 1 -18.28 1.05 20.20
C MET A 1 -17.13 1.51 21.12
N GLY A 2 -15.88 1.16 20.81
CA GLY A 2 -14.71 1.60 21.61
C GLY A 2 -14.16 2.97 21.20
N LEU A 3 -14.20 3.28 19.89
CA LEU A 3 -13.73 4.58 19.35
C LEU A 3 -14.57 5.77 19.82
N GLU A 4 -15.85 5.56 20.17
CA GLU A 4 -16.72 6.62 20.68
C GLU A 4 -16.28 7.19 22.04
N LEU A 5 -15.59 6.38 22.85
CA LEU A 5 -15.05 6.83 24.14
C LEU A 5 -14.04 7.98 23.95
N PHE A 6 -13.38 8.01 22.80
CA PHE A 6 -12.37 9.01 22.46
C PHE A 6 -12.95 10.21 21.70
N ARG A 7 -14.30 10.33 21.58
CA ARG A 7 -14.95 11.42 20.84
C ARG A 7 -14.57 12.81 21.35
N LYS A 8 -14.27 12.92 22.65
CA LYS A 8 -13.88 14.19 23.29
C LYS A 8 -12.38 14.49 23.19
N VAL A 9 -11.55 13.55 22.72
CA VAL A 9 -10.11 13.75 22.62
C VAL A 9 -9.82 14.72 21.49
N PRO A 10 -9.27 15.92 21.77
CA PRO A 10 -8.93 16.86 20.73
C PRO A 10 -7.79 16.29 19.89
N GLN A 11 -7.87 16.49 18.58
CA GLN A 11 -6.82 16.07 17.63
C GLN A 11 -6.49 14.57 17.66
N LEU A 12 -7.49 13.73 17.95
CA LEU A 12 -7.32 12.28 17.97
C LEU A 12 -6.65 11.77 16.68
N ARG A 13 -5.55 11.04 16.87
CA ARG A 13 -4.83 10.31 15.82
C ARG A 13 -4.94 8.83 16.10
N ILE A 14 -5.32 8.06 15.07
CA ILE A 14 -5.55 6.62 15.18
C ILE A 14 -4.43 5.91 14.43
N LEU A 15 -3.74 4.98 15.09
CA LEU A 15 -2.76 4.11 14.44
C LEU A 15 -3.37 2.72 14.24
N ALA A 16 -3.64 2.36 12.99
CA ALA A 16 -4.11 1.02 12.63
C ALA A 16 -2.91 0.08 12.42
N CYS A 17 -2.75 -0.89 13.33
CA CYS A 17 -1.71 -1.91 13.24
C CYS A 17 -2.23 -3.15 12.51
N GLY A 18 -2.00 -3.23 11.20
CA GLY A 18 -2.62 -4.27 10.37
C GLY A 18 -2.24 -4.20 8.89
N GLY A 19 -3.03 -4.88 8.06
CA GLY A 19 -2.96 -4.75 6.59
C GLY A 19 -3.99 -3.74 6.07
N ASP A 20 -4.09 -3.63 4.75
CA ASP A 20 -5.03 -2.72 4.08
C ASP A 20 -6.49 -2.91 4.54
N GLY A 21 -6.94 -4.16 4.68
CA GLY A 21 -8.29 -4.46 5.18
C GLY A 21 -8.56 -4.00 6.61
N THR A 22 -7.55 -4.02 7.49
CA THR A 22 -7.68 -3.48 8.86
C THR A 22 -7.95 -1.98 8.84
N VAL A 23 -7.25 -1.25 7.96
CA VAL A 23 -7.44 0.19 7.80
C VAL A 23 -8.82 0.50 7.21
N GLY A 24 -9.24 -0.25 6.18
CA GLY A 24 -10.57 -0.12 5.59
C GLY A 24 -11.69 -0.35 6.60
N TRP A 25 -11.52 -1.31 7.52
CA TRP A 25 -12.48 -1.52 8.62
C TRP A 25 -12.54 -0.34 9.58
N VAL A 26 -11.39 0.20 10.01
CA VAL A 26 -11.34 1.40 10.87
C VAL A 26 -12.03 2.59 10.19
N LEU A 27 -11.74 2.85 8.91
CA LEU A 27 -12.36 3.93 8.16
C LEU A 27 -13.89 3.77 8.06
N SER A 28 -14.36 2.55 7.82
CA SER A 28 -15.80 2.25 7.76
C SER A 28 -16.49 2.48 9.11
N VAL A 29 -15.83 2.15 10.22
CA VAL A 29 -16.34 2.44 11.57
C VAL A 29 -16.37 3.95 11.83
N LEU A 30 -15.36 4.70 11.38
CA LEU A 30 -15.34 6.16 11.51
C LEU A 30 -16.47 6.83 10.73
N ASP A 31 -16.81 6.33 9.53
CA ASP A 31 -17.97 6.83 8.78
C ASP A 31 -19.27 6.61 9.55
N GLN A 32 -19.44 5.44 10.17
CA GLN A 32 -20.64 5.10 10.95
C GLN A 32 -20.79 5.98 12.19
N ILE A 33 -19.68 6.27 12.87
CA ILE A 33 -19.64 7.12 14.07
C ILE A 33 -19.81 8.60 13.71
N ASN A 34 -19.48 9.00 12.48
CA ASN A 34 -19.53 10.36 11.96
C ASN A 34 -18.81 11.36 12.89
N PHE A 35 -17.52 11.12 13.11
CA PHE A 35 -16.66 11.91 14.00
C PHE A 35 -16.41 13.31 13.43
N VAL A 36 -16.51 14.37 14.26
CA VAL A 36 -16.30 15.76 13.83
C VAL A 36 -15.35 16.47 14.82
N PRO A 37 -14.18 16.95 14.36
CA PRO A 37 -13.55 16.70 13.05
C PRO A 37 -13.10 15.23 12.90
N PRO A 38 -13.06 14.67 11.68
CA PRO A 38 -12.66 13.28 11.47
C PRO A 38 -11.20 13.05 11.93
N PRO A 39 -10.94 12.01 12.75
CA PRO A 39 -9.60 11.73 13.24
C PRO A 39 -8.70 11.22 12.11
N ALA A 40 -7.42 11.59 12.17
CA ALA A 40 -6.45 11.17 11.18
C ALA A 40 -6.00 9.72 11.44
N VAL A 41 -6.01 8.88 10.39
CA VAL A 41 -5.66 7.45 10.49
C VAL A 41 -4.28 7.18 9.88
N GLY A 42 -3.36 6.68 10.68
CA GLY A 42 -2.06 6.15 10.27
C GLY A 42 -2.06 4.63 10.17
N VAL A 43 -1.07 4.09 9.44
CA VAL A 43 -0.96 2.65 9.18
C VAL A 43 0.40 2.15 9.62
N LEU A 44 0.43 1.13 10.48
CA LEU A 44 1.62 0.32 10.72
C LEU A 44 1.50 -0.95 9.85
N PRO A 45 2.38 -1.15 8.84
CA PRO A 45 2.22 -2.18 7.80
C PRO A 45 2.52 -3.59 8.31
N LEU A 46 1.50 -4.23 8.92
CA LEU A 46 1.57 -5.59 9.44
C LEU A 46 1.01 -6.66 8.47
N GLY A 47 0.35 -6.24 7.38
CA GLY A 47 -0.21 -7.13 6.36
C GLY A 47 0.82 -7.66 5.35
N THR A 48 0.33 -8.31 4.28
CA THR A 48 1.18 -8.88 3.21
C THR A 48 1.44 -7.89 2.06
N GLY A 49 0.40 -7.21 1.57
CA GLY A 49 0.48 -6.22 0.47
C GLY A 49 0.92 -4.85 0.95
N ASN A 50 0.13 -4.27 1.87
CA ASN A 50 0.37 -2.97 2.52
C ASN A 50 0.47 -1.81 1.51
N ASP A 51 -0.33 -1.86 0.46
CA ASP A 51 -0.27 -0.88 -0.63
C ASP A 51 -0.64 0.53 -0.16
N LEU A 52 -1.61 0.66 0.77
CA LEU A 52 -1.96 1.96 1.35
C LEU A 52 -0.81 2.54 2.17
N ALA A 53 -0.15 1.70 2.98
CA ALA A 53 1.01 2.12 3.76
C ALA A 53 2.18 2.57 2.87
N ARG A 54 2.37 1.92 1.72
CA ARG A 54 3.35 2.32 0.70
C ARG A 54 3.02 3.68 0.09
N ALA A 55 1.76 3.90 -0.28
CA ALA A 55 1.29 5.18 -0.83
C ALA A 55 1.50 6.33 0.17
N LEU A 56 1.28 6.07 1.47
CA LEU A 56 1.49 7.01 2.56
C LEU A 56 2.97 7.17 2.98
N GLY A 57 3.87 6.35 2.45
CA GLY A 57 5.32 6.43 2.69
C GLY A 57 5.82 5.67 3.93
N TRP A 58 4.98 4.86 4.57
CA TRP A 58 5.34 4.01 5.71
C TRP A 58 6.12 2.75 5.30
N GLY A 59 6.19 2.45 4.00
CA GLY A 59 6.77 1.22 3.48
C GLY A 59 5.73 0.10 3.45
N GLY A 60 6.16 -1.15 3.23
CA GLY A 60 5.22 -2.27 3.19
C GLY A 60 5.61 -3.48 3.99
N GLY A 61 6.39 -3.27 5.05
CA GLY A 61 6.60 -4.24 6.10
C GLY A 61 7.15 -3.56 7.34
N TYR A 62 6.76 -4.07 8.50
CA TYR A 62 7.37 -3.76 9.78
C TYR A 62 8.66 -4.58 9.99
N THR A 63 9.72 -3.95 10.52
CA THR A 63 11.06 -4.53 10.71
C THR A 63 11.54 -4.44 12.17
N ASP A 64 10.66 -4.72 13.14
CA ASP A 64 10.99 -4.69 14.57
C ASP A 64 11.60 -3.36 15.07
N GLU A 65 11.14 -2.24 14.50
CA GLU A 65 11.55 -0.91 14.98
C GLU A 65 11.02 -0.65 16.40
N PRO A 66 11.77 0.05 17.28
CA PRO A 66 11.29 0.40 18.61
C PRO A 66 9.98 1.19 18.56
N ILE A 67 9.01 0.82 19.41
CA ILE A 67 7.67 1.46 19.44
C ILE A 67 7.76 2.98 19.64
N GLY A 68 8.70 3.46 20.47
CA GLY A 68 8.91 4.91 20.68
C GLY A 68 9.28 5.65 19.40
N LYS A 69 10.08 5.02 18.51
CA LYS A 69 10.43 5.58 17.19
C LYS A 69 9.20 5.66 16.27
N ILE A 70 8.36 4.62 16.30
CA ILE A 70 7.11 4.57 15.52
C ILE A 70 6.16 5.66 15.98
N LEU A 71 5.91 5.75 17.29
CA LEU A 71 5.04 6.77 17.88
C LEU A 71 5.56 8.18 17.61
N ALA A 72 6.88 8.41 17.70
CA ALA A 72 7.48 9.69 17.32
C ALA A 72 7.28 10.02 15.84
N ASN A 73 7.42 9.05 14.94
CA ASN A 73 7.17 9.25 13.51
C ASN A 73 5.70 9.53 13.20
N ILE A 74 4.77 8.86 13.89
CA ILE A 74 3.33 9.10 13.79
C ILE A 74 2.96 10.47 14.38
N GLY A 75 3.54 10.86 15.51
CA GLY A 75 3.37 12.20 16.08
C GLY A 75 3.84 13.31 15.13
N ASN A 76 4.95 13.09 14.43
CA ASN A 76 5.53 14.04 13.47
C ASN A 76 5.01 13.90 12.03
N SER A 77 4.03 13.03 11.79
CA SER A 77 3.51 12.77 10.44
C SER A 77 2.71 13.94 9.87
N ASP A 78 2.68 14.02 8.54
CA ASP A 78 1.84 14.99 7.82
C ASP A 78 0.43 14.40 7.67
N THR A 79 -0.56 15.28 7.62
CA THR A 79 -1.94 14.88 7.33
C THR A 79 -2.23 15.06 5.85
N VAL A 80 -2.75 14.01 5.21
CA VAL A 80 -3.13 13.99 3.79
C VAL A 80 -4.56 13.49 3.64
N LEU A 81 -5.20 13.82 2.52
CA LEU A 81 -6.53 13.32 2.21
C LEU A 81 -6.41 12.05 1.34
N LEU A 82 -7.37 11.16 1.55
CA LEU A 82 -7.57 9.95 0.76
C LEU A 82 -9.01 9.94 0.24
N ASP A 83 -9.18 10.06 -1.06
CA ASP A 83 -10.43 9.83 -1.74
C ASP A 83 -10.91 8.41 -1.49
N ARG A 84 -12.21 8.25 -1.30
CA ARG A 84 -12.84 6.95 -1.11
C ARG A 84 -14.00 6.87 -2.06
N TRP A 85 -14.19 5.70 -2.66
CA TRP A 85 -15.12 5.54 -3.77
C TRP A 85 -16.23 4.56 -3.43
N SER A 86 -17.47 4.92 -3.75
CA SER A 86 -18.62 4.05 -3.56
C SER A 86 -18.86 3.21 -4.81
N LEU A 87 -19.16 1.93 -4.59
CA LEU A 87 -19.64 0.97 -5.58
C LEU A 87 -21.12 0.67 -5.34
N LYS A 88 -21.96 1.04 -6.30
CA LYS A 88 -23.37 0.65 -6.33
C LYS A 88 -23.55 -0.46 -7.36
N VAL A 89 -24.10 -1.59 -6.93
CA VAL A 89 -24.29 -2.79 -7.78
C VAL A 89 -25.78 -3.04 -7.96
N GLU A 90 -26.21 -3.16 -9.22
CA GLU A 90 -27.57 -3.53 -9.59
C GLU A 90 -27.53 -4.71 -10.57
N PRO A 91 -28.43 -5.70 -10.47
CA PRO A 91 -28.47 -6.82 -11.42
C PRO A 91 -28.70 -6.35 -12.86
N ASN A 92 -27.96 -6.92 -13.81
CA ASN A 92 -28.19 -6.67 -15.22
C ASN A 92 -29.32 -7.56 -15.75
N THR A 93 -30.55 -7.02 -15.80
CA THR A 93 -31.74 -7.74 -16.26
C THR A 93 -31.78 -7.98 -17.77
N SER A 94 -30.83 -7.43 -18.55
CA SER A 94 -30.79 -7.63 -20.01
C SER A 94 -30.25 -9.00 -20.42
N VAL A 95 -29.67 -9.76 -19.48
CA VAL A 95 -29.11 -11.09 -19.72
C VAL A 95 -29.63 -12.08 -18.67
N PRO A 96 -29.91 -13.33 -19.05
CA PRO A 96 -30.32 -14.35 -18.09
C PRO A 96 -29.17 -14.64 -17.12
N ASN A 97 -29.48 -14.70 -15.82
CA ASN A 97 -28.51 -15.12 -14.83
C ASN A 97 -28.33 -16.64 -14.88
N THR A 98 -27.24 -17.08 -15.52
CA THR A 98 -26.90 -18.50 -15.66
C THR A 98 -25.67 -18.89 -14.83
N GLY A 99 -25.19 -18.01 -13.96
CA GLY A 99 -23.95 -18.19 -13.21
C GLY A 99 -24.15 -18.54 -11.74
N ASP A 100 -23.11 -19.09 -11.13
CA ASP A 100 -23.00 -19.44 -9.71
C ASP A 100 -22.43 -18.29 -8.85
N GLY A 101 -22.60 -17.03 -9.29
CA GLY A 101 -22.02 -15.86 -8.64
C GLY A 101 -22.92 -15.26 -7.55
N LYS A 102 -22.36 -14.28 -6.82
CA LYS A 102 -23.07 -13.42 -5.87
C LYS A 102 -23.75 -12.26 -6.61
N ASP A 103 -24.80 -11.71 -6.02
CA ASP A 103 -25.51 -10.55 -6.56
C ASP A 103 -24.91 -9.20 -6.12
N ASN A 104 -24.06 -9.21 -5.09
CA ASN A 104 -23.38 -8.03 -4.56
C ASN A 104 -21.89 -8.31 -4.33
N LEU A 105 -21.10 -7.24 -4.35
CA LEU A 105 -19.68 -7.27 -3.99
C LEU A 105 -19.50 -7.42 -2.46
N PRO A 106 -18.37 -7.98 -1.99
CA PRO A 106 -18.10 -8.14 -0.56
C PRO A 106 -17.92 -6.80 0.16
N LEU A 107 -17.42 -5.78 -0.54
CA LEU A 107 -17.27 -4.42 -0.08
C LEU A 107 -17.88 -3.47 -1.10
N ASN A 108 -18.49 -2.39 -0.61
CA ASN A 108 -19.09 -1.33 -1.43
C ASN A 108 -18.28 -0.01 -1.40
N VAL A 109 -17.13 0.00 -0.71
CA VAL A 109 -16.23 1.14 -0.65
C VAL A 109 -14.83 0.72 -1.07
N VAL A 110 -14.22 1.49 -1.96
CA VAL A 110 -12.84 1.33 -2.44
C VAL A 110 -11.96 2.37 -1.77
N ASN A 111 -10.97 1.90 -1.02
CA ASN A 111 -9.92 2.76 -0.43
C ASN A 111 -8.63 2.68 -1.24
N ASN A 112 -8.33 1.52 -1.83
CA ASN A 112 -7.10 1.29 -2.57
C ASN A 112 -7.38 1.08 -4.06
N TYR A 113 -8.08 -0.01 -4.40
CA TYR A 113 -8.35 -0.36 -5.79
C TYR A 113 -9.47 -1.39 -5.94
N PHE A 114 -10.19 -1.28 -7.06
CA PHE A 114 -11.24 -2.21 -7.50
C PHE A 114 -10.82 -2.83 -8.84
N SER A 115 -11.02 -4.13 -9.03
CA SER A 115 -10.70 -4.75 -10.31
C SER A 115 -11.61 -5.91 -10.66
N LEU A 116 -11.61 -6.26 -11.95
CA LEU A 116 -12.34 -7.37 -12.53
C LEU A 116 -11.51 -8.10 -13.59
N GLY A 117 -11.77 -9.40 -13.75
CA GLY A 117 -11.07 -10.26 -14.72
C GLY A 117 -9.96 -11.10 -14.08
N VAL A 118 -8.84 -11.27 -14.80
CA VAL A 118 -7.77 -12.19 -14.37
C VAL A 118 -7.13 -11.79 -13.03
N ASP A 119 -7.02 -10.50 -12.73
CA ASP A 119 -6.50 -10.03 -11.44
C ASP A 119 -7.39 -10.47 -10.27
N ALA A 120 -8.68 -10.16 -10.36
CA ALA A 120 -9.65 -10.59 -9.37
C ALA A 120 -9.80 -12.12 -9.30
N HIS A 121 -9.54 -12.84 -10.40
CA HIS A 121 -9.52 -14.29 -10.38
C HIS A 121 -8.39 -14.84 -9.52
N ILE A 122 -7.18 -14.28 -9.63
CA ILE A 122 -6.03 -14.63 -8.79
C ILE A 122 -6.32 -14.31 -7.33
N ALA A 123 -6.92 -13.16 -7.05
CA ALA A 123 -7.35 -12.79 -5.69
C ALA A 123 -8.39 -13.76 -5.13
N LEU A 124 -9.34 -14.22 -5.97
CA LEU A 124 -10.34 -15.22 -5.58
C LEU A 124 -9.70 -16.58 -5.28
N GLU A 125 -8.80 -17.09 -6.13
CA GLU A 125 -8.09 -18.34 -5.87
C GLU A 125 -7.26 -18.26 -4.59
N PHE A 126 -6.62 -17.11 -4.32
CA PHE A 126 -5.91 -16.87 -3.06
C PHE A 126 -6.87 -16.90 -1.87
N HIS A 127 -8.04 -16.26 -1.97
CA HIS A 127 -9.02 -16.23 -0.90
C HIS A 127 -9.56 -17.63 -0.59
N GLU A 128 -9.97 -18.38 -1.61
CA GLU A 128 -10.47 -19.77 -1.48
C GLU A 128 -9.40 -20.70 -0.90
N ALA A 129 -8.14 -20.57 -1.35
CA ALA A 129 -7.03 -21.35 -0.81
C ALA A 129 -6.73 -20.99 0.65
N ARG A 130 -6.83 -19.70 1.01
CA ARG A 130 -6.63 -19.21 2.38
C ARG A 130 -7.73 -19.68 3.32
N GLU A 131 -8.97 -19.71 2.87
CA GLU A 131 -10.10 -20.24 3.64
C GLU A 131 -10.00 -21.76 3.82
N ALA A 132 -9.56 -22.49 2.80
CA ALA A 132 -9.42 -23.95 2.87
C ALA A 132 -8.22 -24.40 3.73
N HIS A 133 -7.12 -23.64 3.73
CA HIS A 133 -5.85 -24.02 4.37
C HIS A 133 -5.17 -22.84 5.10
N PRO A 134 -5.79 -22.24 6.13
CA PRO A 134 -5.29 -21.04 6.78
C PRO A 134 -3.87 -21.19 7.35
N GLU A 135 -3.47 -22.40 7.75
CA GLU A 135 -2.14 -22.72 8.26
C GLU A 135 -1.00 -22.47 7.25
N LYS A 136 -1.31 -22.52 5.95
CA LYS A 136 -0.32 -22.28 4.88
C LYS A 136 -0.06 -20.79 4.62
N PHE A 137 -0.93 -19.91 5.14
CA PHE A 137 -0.92 -18.47 4.87
C PHE A 137 -0.44 -17.60 6.04
N ASN A 138 0.25 -18.22 7.01
CA ASN A 138 0.80 -17.54 8.19
C ASN A 138 2.11 -16.75 7.93
N SER A 139 2.63 -16.78 6.70
CA SER A 139 3.88 -16.12 6.33
C SER A 139 3.70 -15.18 5.16
N ARG A 140 4.10 -13.92 5.32
CA ARG A 140 4.07 -12.91 4.24
C ARG A 140 4.85 -13.37 3.00
N LEU A 141 5.98 -14.04 3.20
CA LEU A 141 6.81 -14.54 2.10
C LEU A 141 6.06 -15.61 1.29
N ARG A 142 5.44 -16.57 1.97
CA ARG A 142 4.62 -17.62 1.33
C ARG A 142 3.40 -17.03 0.63
N ASN A 143 2.75 -16.06 1.26
CA ASN A 143 1.60 -15.38 0.66
C ASN A 143 2.00 -14.65 -0.63
N LYS A 144 3.11 -13.90 -0.63
CA LYS A 144 3.63 -13.26 -1.84
C LYS A 144 4.03 -14.27 -2.91
N MET A 145 4.64 -15.40 -2.51
CA MET A 145 5.00 -16.48 -3.43
C MET A 145 3.76 -17.09 -4.09
N PHE A 146 2.65 -17.26 -3.36
CA PHE A 146 1.39 -17.72 -3.93
C PHE A 146 0.89 -16.78 -5.01
N TYR A 147 0.88 -15.46 -4.79
CA TYR A 147 0.44 -14.49 -5.81
C TYR A 147 1.31 -14.57 -7.07
N GLY A 148 2.62 -14.79 -6.92
CA GLY A 148 3.52 -15.05 -8.05
C GLY A 148 3.20 -16.36 -8.79
N GLN A 149 2.86 -17.42 -8.05
CA GLN A 149 2.54 -18.74 -8.58
C GLN A 149 1.17 -18.80 -9.27
N ALA A 150 0.12 -18.28 -8.63
CA ALA A 150 -1.23 -18.19 -9.18
C ALA A 150 -1.26 -17.30 -10.42
N GLY A 151 -0.54 -16.17 -10.39
CA GLY A 151 -0.31 -15.34 -11.58
C GLY A 151 0.35 -16.12 -12.72
N GLY A 152 1.38 -16.92 -12.42
CA GLY A 152 2.07 -17.79 -13.38
C GLY A 152 1.20 -18.90 -13.99
N LYS A 153 0.28 -19.47 -13.21
CA LYS A 153 -0.66 -20.51 -13.65
C LYS A 153 -1.75 -19.96 -14.58
N ASP A 154 -2.33 -18.82 -14.23
CA ASP A 154 -3.37 -18.18 -15.03
C ASP A 154 -2.85 -17.59 -16.34
N LEU A 155 -1.55 -17.27 -16.36
CA LEU A 155 -0.77 -16.99 -17.56
C LEU A 155 -0.94 -18.05 -18.66
N LEU A 156 -0.92 -19.33 -18.28
CA LEU A 156 -1.03 -20.47 -19.18
C LEU A 156 -2.49 -20.77 -19.55
N LYS A 157 -3.43 -20.61 -18.61
CA LYS A 157 -4.85 -20.97 -18.80
C LYS A 157 -5.65 -20.00 -19.64
N ARG A 158 -5.22 -18.72 -19.77
CA ARG A 158 -5.79 -17.73 -20.70
C ARG A 158 -7.32 -17.53 -20.62
N LYS A 159 -7.92 -17.85 -19.47
CA LYS A 159 -9.37 -17.95 -19.23
C LYS A 159 -10.12 -16.65 -19.52
N TRP A 160 -9.45 -15.50 -19.41
CA TRP A 160 -10.02 -14.15 -19.55
C TRP A 160 -9.57 -13.40 -20.80
N LYS A 161 -9.09 -14.11 -21.84
CA LYS A 161 -8.68 -13.50 -23.12
C LYS A 161 -9.76 -12.72 -23.87
N GLY A 162 -11.03 -12.92 -23.52
CA GLY A 162 -12.18 -12.21 -24.11
C GLY A 162 -12.91 -11.29 -23.13
N LEU A 163 -12.28 -10.85 -22.04
CA LEU A 163 -12.96 -10.03 -21.02
C LEU A 163 -13.70 -8.82 -21.64
N ALA A 164 -13.04 -8.11 -22.56
CA ALA A 164 -13.60 -6.92 -23.21
C ALA A 164 -14.85 -7.19 -24.08
N GLU A 165 -15.18 -8.43 -24.39
CA GLU A 165 -16.43 -8.79 -25.08
C GLU A 165 -17.63 -8.88 -24.14
N PHE A 166 -17.39 -9.02 -22.83
CA PHE A 166 -18.42 -9.20 -21.81
C PHE A 166 -18.58 -7.99 -20.90
N VAL A 167 -17.85 -6.91 -21.16
CA VAL A 167 -17.82 -5.70 -20.33
C VAL A 167 -17.95 -4.47 -21.21
N THR A 168 -18.90 -3.58 -20.88
CA THR A 168 -18.89 -2.21 -21.38
C THR A 168 -18.42 -1.27 -20.28
N LEU A 169 -17.63 -0.28 -20.65
CA LEU A 169 -17.08 0.72 -19.73
C LEU A 169 -17.39 2.11 -20.25
N GLU A 170 -18.11 2.87 -19.44
CA GLU A 170 -18.31 4.31 -19.64
C GLU A 170 -17.65 5.07 -18.49
N CYS A 171 -16.86 6.09 -18.82
CA CYS A 171 -16.19 6.95 -17.85
C CYS A 171 -16.49 8.41 -18.17
N ASP A 172 -17.01 9.17 -17.20
CA ASP A 172 -17.43 10.56 -17.38
C ASP A 172 -18.30 10.79 -18.63
N GLY A 173 -19.26 9.88 -18.87
CA GLY A 173 -20.16 9.92 -20.03
C GLY A 173 -19.56 9.48 -21.37
N LYS A 174 -18.28 9.08 -21.39
CA LYS A 174 -17.58 8.61 -22.60
C LYS A 174 -17.47 7.09 -22.62
N ASP A 175 -17.93 6.46 -23.69
CA ASP A 175 -17.73 5.03 -23.91
C ASP A 175 -16.25 4.72 -24.22
N LEU A 176 -15.65 3.91 -23.36
CA LEU A 176 -14.26 3.44 -23.46
C LEU A 176 -14.18 1.95 -23.80
N THR A 177 -15.31 1.29 -24.04
CA THR A 177 -15.37 -0.12 -24.48
C THR A 177 -14.49 -0.39 -25.71
N PRO A 178 -14.45 0.47 -26.76
CA PRO A 178 -13.57 0.24 -27.90
C PRO A 178 -12.08 0.17 -27.52
N LYS A 179 -11.65 1.01 -26.57
CA LYS A 179 -10.26 1.04 -26.08
C LYS A 179 -9.89 -0.24 -25.32
N LEU A 180 -10.82 -0.79 -24.55
CA LEU A 180 -10.63 -2.09 -23.88
C LEU A 180 -10.42 -3.22 -24.90
N LYS A 181 -11.21 -3.24 -25.97
CA LYS A 181 -11.12 -4.24 -27.06
C LYS A 181 -9.83 -4.09 -27.87
N GLU A 182 -9.47 -2.87 -28.24
CA GLU A 182 -8.23 -2.56 -28.97
C GLU A 182 -7.00 -3.09 -28.22
N HIS A 183 -6.95 -2.88 -26.92
CA HIS A 183 -5.83 -3.32 -26.08
C HIS A 183 -5.93 -4.76 -25.59
N LYS A 184 -7.00 -5.49 -25.95
CA LYS A 184 -7.24 -6.90 -25.56
C LYS A 184 -7.03 -7.12 -24.06
N VAL A 185 -7.62 -6.26 -23.24
CA VAL A 185 -7.42 -6.31 -21.79
C VAL A 185 -8.02 -7.59 -21.21
N HIS A 186 -7.34 -8.18 -20.24
CA HIS A 186 -7.80 -9.37 -19.51
C HIS A 186 -8.16 -9.06 -18.06
N ALA A 187 -7.76 -7.88 -17.57
CA ALA A 187 -8.18 -7.28 -16.32
C ALA A 187 -8.37 -5.76 -16.51
N ILE A 188 -9.33 -5.21 -15.79
CA ILE A 188 -9.57 -3.77 -15.68
C ILE A 188 -9.40 -3.43 -14.21
N VAL A 189 -8.52 -2.46 -13.91
CA VAL A 189 -8.16 -2.06 -12.55
C VAL A 189 -8.43 -0.57 -12.39
N PHE A 190 -9.22 -0.23 -11.38
CA PHE A 190 -9.50 1.12 -10.92
C PHE A 190 -8.64 1.39 -9.70
N LEU A 191 -7.72 2.34 -9.78
CA LEU A 191 -6.74 2.64 -8.75
C LEU A 191 -7.07 3.99 -8.12
N ASN A 192 -7.18 4.02 -6.80
CA ASN A 192 -7.28 5.24 -6.00
C ASN A 192 -5.93 5.63 -5.37
N ILE A 193 -5.02 4.67 -5.27
CA ILE A 193 -3.66 4.88 -4.78
C ILE A 193 -2.63 4.43 -5.82
N PRO A 194 -1.42 5.02 -5.86
CA PRO A 194 -0.41 4.68 -6.86
C PRO A 194 0.22 3.29 -6.67
N SER A 195 0.09 2.68 -5.49
CA SER A 195 0.65 1.37 -5.16
C SER A 195 -0.37 0.27 -5.39
N TYR A 196 0.03 -0.81 -6.03
CA TYR A 196 -0.83 -1.94 -6.35
C TYR A 196 -0.08 -3.27 -6.27
N GLY A 197 -0.75 -4.33 -5.83
CA GLY A 197 -0.23 -5.69 -5.89
C GLY A 197 1.07 -5.90 -5.10
N GLY A 198 1.21 -5.22 -3.95
CA GLY A 198 2.39 -5.34 -3.09
C GLY A 198 3.53 -4.36 -3.40
N GLY A 199 3.23 -3.21 -4.01
CA GLY A 199 4.20 -2.14 -4.28
C GLY A 199 4.54 -1.87 -5.74
N THR A 200 3.81 -2.46 -6.68
CA THR A 200 3.96 -2.16 -8.11
C THR A 200 3.18 -0.91 -8.50
N HIS A 201 3.52 -0.32 -9.65
CA HIS A 201 2.95 0.95 -10.12
C HIS A 201 2.41 0.77 -11.55
N PRO A 202 1.16 0.27 -11.70
CA PRO A 202 0.60 -0.06 -13.01
C PRO A 202 0.26 1.17 -13.85
N TRP A 203 0.16 2.37 -13.27
CA TRP A 203 -0.06 3.61 -14.00
C TRP A 203 1.23 4.11 -14.68
N ASN A 204 1.18 4.34 -15.99
CA ASN A 204 2.28 4.96 -16.72
C ASN A 204 2.16 6.49 -16.70
N LYS A 205 3.14 7.18 -16.12
CA LYS A 205 3.22 8.65 -16.08
C LYS A 205 3.14 9.32 -17.45
N SER A 206 3.62 8.66 -18.49
CA SER A 206 3.59 9.19 -19.87
C SER A 206 2.24 8.99 -20.57
N GLY A 207 1.36 8.16 -20.01
CA GLY A 207 0.06 7.80 -20.58
C GLY A 207 -1.14 8.49 -19.92
N GLY A 208 -0.94 9.12 -18.76
CA GLY A 208 -1.96 9.90 -18.04
C GLY A 208 -1.94 11.37 -18.40
N GLN A 209 -3.06 12.06 -18.19
CA GLN A 209 -3.09 13.53 -18.30
C GLN A 209 -2.41 14.20 -17.10
N PHE A 210 -2.53 13.57 -15.92
CA PHE A 210 -1.99 14.07 -14.65
C PHE A 210 -1.28 12.96 -13.89
N GLU A 211 -0.39 13.34 -12.95
CA GLU A 211 0.18 12.37 -12.01
C GLU A 211 -0.90 11.85 -11.05
N PRO A 212 -0.93 10.55 -10.73
CA PRO A 212 -1.89 10.00 -9.76
C PRO A 212 -1.75 10.68 -8.41
N ALA A 213 -2.88 11.12 -7.86
CA ALA A 213 -3.00 11.67 -6.52
C ALA A 213 -4.05 10.90 -5.75
N THR A 214 -3.99 10.97 -4.42
CA THR A 214 -4.98 10.31 -3.56
C THR A 214 -6.10 11.26 -3.14
N ASP A 215 -6.12 12.50 -3.63
CA ASP A 215 -6.99 13.57 -3.15
C ASP A 215 -7.51 14.52 -4.25
N ASP A 216 -7.43 14.13 -5.52
CA ASP A 216 -7.87 14.93 -6.67
C ASP A 216 -9.33 14.67 -7.12
N GLY A 217 -9.98 13.69 -6.49
CA GLY A 217 -11.31 13.22 -6.85
C GLY A 217 -11.36 12.54 -8.21
N MET A 218 -10.24 11.94 -8.64
CA MET A 218 -10.11 11.17 -9.87
C MET A 218 -9.70 9.73 -9.54
N ILE A 219 -10.08 8.79 -10.40
CA ILE A 219 -9.66 7.40 -10.31
C ILE A 219 -8.93 6.99 -11.60
N GLU A 220 -7.81 6.31 -11.45
CA GLU A 220 -7.04 5.80 -12.58
C GLU A 220 -7.62 4.47 -13.07
N VAL A 221 -7.97 4.40 -14.36
CA VAL A 221 -8.43 3.17 -15.00
C VAL A 221 -7.30 2.57 -15.84
N VAL A 222 -6.87 1.37 -15.47
CA VAL A 222 -5.77 0.64 -16.13
C VAL A 222 -6.28 -0.67 -16.71
N GLY A 223 -5.94 -0.91 -17.97
CA GLY A 223 -6.10 -2.19 -18.64
C GLY A 223 -4.85 -3.04 -18.47
N LEU A 224 -5.01 -4.26 -17.98
CA LEU A 224 -3.92 -5.23 -17.85
C LEU A 224 -4.19 -6.43 -18.74
N THR A 225 -3.20 -6.79 -19.54
CA THR A 225 -3.13 -8.11 -20.15
C THR A 225 -2.47 -9.09 -19.18
N THR A 226 -2.64 -10.36 -19.47
CA THR A 226 -2.02 -11.46 -18.73
C THR A 226 -0.50 -11.31 -18.64
N TYR A 227 0.18 -10.89 -19.71
CA TYR A 227 1.63 -10.71 -19.69
C TYR A 227 2.09 -9.42 -18.99
N GLN A 228 1.21 -8.42 -18.82
CA GLN A 228 1.56 -7.22 -18.08
C GLN A 228 1.62 -7.45 -16.58
N LEU A 229 0.76 -8.32 -16.03
CA LEU A 229 0.75 -8.65 -14.60
C LEU A 229 2.14 -9.02 -14.03
N PRO A 230 2.89 -9.99 -14.60
CA PRO A 230 4.23 -10.30 -14.12
C PRO A 230 5.23 -9.18 -14.43
N LEU A 231 5.05 -8.43 -15.52
CA LEU A 231 5.94 -7.33 -15.87
C LEU A 231 5.86 -6.16 -14.87
N LEU A 232 4.73 -5.99 -14.17
CA LEU A 232 4.59 -4.99 -13.11
C LEU A 232 5.64 -5.17 -12.00
N GLN A 233 5.98 -6.42 -11.66
CA GLN A 233 7.01 -6.74 -10.66
C GLN A 233 8.42 -6.35 -11.14
N ALA A 234 8.63 -6.26 -12.46
CA ALA A 234 9.88 -5.81 -13.08
C ALA A 234 9.88 -4.31 -13.41
N GLY A 235 9.00 -3.51 -12.79
CA GLY A 235 8.88 -2.08 -13.03
C GLY A 235 8.17 -1.70 -14.34
N GLY A 236 7.50 -2.65 -14.99
CA GLY A 236 6.62 -2.36 -16.11
C GLY A 236 5.31 -1.70 -15.69
N HIS A 237 4.46 -1.42 -16.67
CA HIS A 237 3.19 -0.74 -16.46
C HIS A 237 2.04 -1.38 -17.24
N GLY A 238 0.83 -1.06 -16.80
CA GLY A 238 -0.41 -1.32 -17.48
C GLY A 238 -0.65 -0.40 -18.68
N THR A 239 -1.78 -0.59 -19.34
CA THR A 239 -2.26 0.35 -20.36
C THR A 239 -3.15 1.39 -19.70
N CYS A 240 -2.79 2.67 -19.74
CA CYS A 240 -3.61 3.76 -19.22
C CYS A 240 -4.88 3.94 -20.08
N ILE A 241 -6.05 3.59 -19.53
CA ILE A 241 -7.33 3.70 -20.21
C ILE A 241 -7.87 5.12 -20.06
N THR A 242 -8.00 5.63 -18.84
CA THR A 242 -8.39 7.01 -18.54
C THR A 242 -8.12 7.36 -17.08
N GLN A 243 -8.19 8.64 -16.73
CA GLN A 243 -8.55 9.11 -15.39
C GLN A 243 -9.98 9.63 -15.46
N CYS A 244 -10.83 9.34 -14.46
CA CYS A 244 -12.22 9.79 -14.47
C CYS A 244 -12.79 10.07 -13.08
N ARG A 245 -13.91 10.80 -13.00
CA ARG A 245 -14.65 11.08 -11.75
C ARG A 245 -15.80 10.11 -11.49
N THR A 246 -16.26 9.47 -12.55
CA THR A 246 -17.37 8.52 -12.52
C THR A 246 -17.08 7.39 -13.49
N ALA A 247 -17.47 6.17 -13.13
CA ALA A 247 -17.44 5.04 -14.06
C ALA A 247 -18.70 4.19 -13.94
N ARG A 248 -19.21 3.75 -15.08
CA ARG A 248 -20.33 2.82 -15.20
C ARG A 248 -19.84 1.58 -15.94
N ILE A 249 -19.86 0.45 -15.26
CA ILE A 249 -19.44 -0.85 -15.76
C ILE A 249 -20.68 -1.72 -15.93
N VAL A 250 -20.90 -2.27 -17.13
CA VAL A 250 -21.97 -3.26 -17.35
C VAL A 250 -21.36 -4.56 -17.77
N THR A 251 -21.72 -5.63 -17.08
CA THR A 251 -21.28 -6.98 -17.38
C THR A 251 -22.41 -7.83 -17.94
N SER A 252 -22.10 -8.67 -18.93
CA SER A 252 -23.06 -9.60 -19.55
C SER A 252 -22.84 -11.06 -19.13
N LYS A 253 -21.86 -11.31 -18.26
CA LYS A 253 -21.48 -12.63 -17.75
C LYS A 253 -21.04 -12.52 -16.30
N THR A 254 -21.14 -13.60 -15.54
CA THR A 254 -20.52 -13.72 -14.22
C THR A 254 -19.00 -13.59 -14.32
N ILE A 255 -18.42 -12.60 -13.63
CA ILE A 255 -17.00 -12.23 -13.71
C ILE A 255 -16.43 -12.15 -12.29
N PRO A 256 -15.22 -12.69 -12.02
CA PRO A 256 -14.47 -12.44 -10.79
C PRO A 256 -14.16 -10.95 -10.65
N MET A 257 -14.45 -10.42 -9.47
CA MET A 257 -14.18 -9.05 -9.07
C MET A 257 -13.56 -9.03 -7.68
N GLN A 258 -12.76 -8.01 -7.39
CA GLN A 258 -12.22 -7.78 -6.05
C GLN A 258 -12.25 -6.30 -5.68
N VAL A 259 -12.44 -6.01 -4.41
CA VAL A 259 -12.38 -4.68 -3.81
C VAL A 259 -11.41 -4.74 -2.65
N ASP A 260 -10.33 -3.96 -2.69
CA ASP A 260 -9.30 -3.87 -1.64
C ASP A 260 -8.77 -5.24 -1.15
N GLY A 261 -8.72 -6.24 -2.03
CA GLY A 261 -8.25 -7.60 -1.77
C GLY A 261 -9.34 -8.63 -1.42
N GLU A 262 -10.59 -8.19 -1.23
CA GLU A 262 -11.73 -9.10 -1.00
C GLU A 262 -12.42 -9.44 -2.32
N ALA A 263 -12.45 -10.72 -2.68
CA ALA A 263 -12.82 -11.19 -4.02
C ALA A 263 -14.11 -12.02 -4.03
N CYS A 264 -14.86 -11.94 -5.13
CA CYS A 264 -16.00 -12.81 -5.40
C CYS A 264 -16.25 -12.99 -6.90
N LYS A 265 -17.00 -14.02 -7.29
CA LYS A 265 -17.67 -14.03 -8.60
C LYS A 265 -18.94 -13.19 -8.50
N LEU A 266 -19.06 -12.14 -9.31
CA LEU A 266 -20.27 -11.31 -9.37
C LEU A 266 -21.10 -11.69 -10.60
N ASN A 267 -22.40 -11.88 -10.41
CA ASN A 267 -23.37 -12.10 -11.50
C ASN A 267 -23.42 -10.90 -12.46
N PRO A 268 -23.97 -11.06 -13.68
CA PRO A 268 -24.14 -9.94 -14.61
C PRO A 268 -24.79 -8.74 -13.93
N SER A 269 -24.11 -7.60 -13.94
CA SER A 269 -24.47 -6.44 -13.12
C SER A 269 -24.15 -5.12 -13.83
N ASN A 270 -24.90 -4.09 -13.46
CA ASN A 270 -24.61 -2.68 -13.68
C ASN A 270 -23.92 -2.16 -12.41
N ILE A 271 -22.72 -1.64 -12.54
CA ILE A 271 -21.90 -1.17 -11.41
C ILE A 271 -21.58 0.30 -11.64
N GLU A 272 -21.96 1.14 -10.68
CA GLU A 272 -21.63 2.57 -10.68
C GLU A 272 -20.54 2.83 -9.63
N LEU A 273 -19.49 3.52 -10.06
CA LEU A 273 -18.36 3.93 -9.24
C LEU A 273 -18.32 5.46 -9.17
N THR A 274 -18.43 6.01 -7.97
CA THR A 274 -18.50 7.46 -7.72
C THR A 274 -17.72 7.83 -6.46
N LEU A 275 -17.28 9.09 -6.37
CA LEU A 275 -16.62 9.58 -5.16
C LEU A 275 -17.60 9.56 -3.97
N LEU A 276 -17.20 8.92 -2.87
CA LEU A 276 -17.97 8.84 -1.63
C LEU A 276 -17.65 10.00 -0.69
N ASN A 277 -16.42 10.04 -0.20
CA ASN A 277 -15.91 11.04 0.74
C ASN A 277 -14.37 11.09 0.70
N LYS A 278 -13.78 11.95 1.54
CA LYS A 278 -12.33 12.00 1.77
C LYS A 278 -12.03 11.63 3.22
N ALA A 279 -11.17 10.64 3.42
CA ALA A 279 -10.62 10.28 4.72
C ALA A 279 -9.35 11.07 5.02
N VAL A 280 -9.14 11.36 6.30
CA VAL A 280 -7.93 12.03 6.80
C VAL A 280 -6.90 10.96 7.18
N MET A 281 -5.75 10.98 6.53
CA MET A 281 -4.71 9.96 6.69
C MET A 281 -3.41 10.57 7.21
N LEU A 282 -2.66 9.80 8.00
CA LEU A 282 -1.32 10.16 8.44
C LEU A 282 -0.30 9.59 7.44
N ALA A 283 0.50 10.48 6.84
CA ALA A 283 1.55 10.13 5.90
C ALA A 283 2.93 10.47 6.46
N LYS A 284 3.93 9.66 6.10
CA LYS A 284 5.31 9.93 6.50
C LYS A 284 5.75 11.29 5.95
N LYS A 285 6.32 12.12 6.84
CA LYS A 285 6.75 13.47 6.53
C LYS A 285 7.70 13.51 5.34
N LYS A 286 7.41 14.36 4.34
CA LYS A 286 8.28 14.60 3.17
C LYS A 286 8.47 16.10 2.96
N PRO A 287 9.70 16.57 2.69
CA PRO A 287 9.93 17.98 2.37
C PRO A 287 9.14 18.36 1.10
N GLY A 288 8.29 19.39 1.20
CA GLY A 288 7.54 19.94 0.06
C GLY A 288 6.08 19.48 -0.10
N ARG A 289 5.52 18.68 0.81
CA ARG A 289 4.09 18.29 0.78
C ARG A 289 3.22 19.39 1.37
N ALA A 290 2.10 19.73 0.70
CA ALA A 290 1.13 20.68 1.23
C ALA A 290 0.48 20.08 2.49
N ASN A 291 0.60 20.76 3.63
CA ASN A 291 -0.01 20.33 4.88
C ASN A 291 -1.47 20.79 4.93
N VAL A 292 -2.36 19.88 5.31
CA VAL A 292 -3.69 20.30 5.78
C VAL A 292 -3.49 21.10 7.07
N PRO A 293 -3.94 22.37 7.16
CA PRO A 293 -3.82 23.15 8.38
C PRO A 293 -4.59 22.44 9.50
N GLN A 294 -3.88 21.97 10.51
CA GLN A 294 -4.50 21.56 11.75
C GLN A 294 -4.53 22.79 12.68
N GLU A 295 -5.66 23.02 13.34
CA GLU A 295 -5.72 23.99 14.44
C GLU A 295 -4.61 23.66 15.43
N LYS A 296 -3.84 24.64 15.87
CA LYS A 296 -2.86 24.43 16.94
C LYS A 296 -3.67 24.11 18.20
N LEU A 297 -3.28 23.13 19.02
CA LEU A 297 -3.95 22.91 20.32
C LEU A 297 -3.89 24.24 21.07
N GLU A 298 -5.06 24.86 21.27
CA GLU A 298 -5.17 26.09 22.04
C GLU A 298 -4.77 25.76 23.48
N SER A 299 -3.88 26.55 24.05
CA SER A 299 -3.58 26.50 25.47
C SER A 299 -4.81 26.91 26.25
N LEU A 300 -5.12 26.14 27.29
CA LEU A 300 -6.23 26.43 28.18
C LEU A 300 -5.74 27.38 29.27
N ASN A 301 -6.43 28.51 29.45
CA ASN A 301 -6.26 29.34 30.63
C ASN A 301 -7.15 28.80 31.73
N ILE A 302 -6.55 28.12 32.71
CA ILE A 302 -7.26 27.48 33.81
C ILE A 302 -7.00 28.23 35.12
N SER A 303 -8.04 28.36 35.95
CA SER A 303 -7.89 28.83 37.32
C SER A 303 -7.51 27.66 38.22
N LEU A 304 -6.42 27.78 38.96
CA LEU A 304 -5.93 26.77 39.90
C LEU A 304 -6.49 27.04 41.29
N MET A 305 -7.27 26.09 41.81
CA MET A 305 -7.90 26.15 43.12
C MET A 305 -7.41 25.01 44.01
N LYS A 306 -7.25 25.29 45.30
CA LYS A 306 -6.84 24.34 46.32
C LYS A 306 -7.97 24.04 47.28
N ILE A 307 -8.25 22.78 47.53
CA ILE A 307 -9.17 22.32 48.57
C ILE A 307 -8.37 21.59 49.64
N MET A 308 -8.64 21.85 50.91
CA MET A 308 -8.01 21.12 52.00
C MET A 308 -8.70 19.78 52.23
N MET A 309 -7.94 18.77 52.65
CA MET A 309 -8.48 17.45 52.99
C MET A 309 -9.64 17.50 54.00
N ALA A 310 -9.54 18.37 55.02
CA ALA A 310 -10.60 18.51 56.03
C ALA A 310 -11.93 18.97 55.41
N ASP A 311 -11.88 19.94 54.49
CA ASP A 311 -13.07 20.44 53.80
C ASP A 311 -13.65 19.40 52.86
N TYR A 312 -12.78 18.65 52.17
CA TYR A 312 -13.18 17.57 51.28
C TYR A 312 -13.92 16.47 52.05
N GLU A 313 -13.39 15.99 53.16
CA GLU A 313 -14.05 14.92 53.95
C GLU A 313 -15.44 15.34 54.42
N GLN A 314 -15.61 16.60 54.81
CA GLN A 314 -16.88 17.12 55.31
C GLN A 314 -17.91 17.41 54.20
N HIS A 315 -17.46 17.80 53.00
CA HIS A 315 -18.33 18.38 51.98
C HIS A 315 -18.20 17.74 50.58
N HIS A 316 -17.51 16.60 50.41
CA HIS A 316 -17.33 15.94 49.10
C HIS A 316 -18.64 15.56 48.38
N TYR A 317 -19.78 15.51 49.09
CA TYR A 317 -21.11 15.25 48.53
C TYR A 317 -21.85 16.52 48.07
N ASP A 318 -21.38 17.71 48.44
CA ASP A 318 -21.95 19.01 48.07
C ASP A 318 -20.92 19.84 47.28
N LYS A 319 -21.06 19.82 45.96
CA LYS A 319 -20.13 20.49 45.05
C LYS A 319 -20.05 22.00 45.25
N GLU A 320 -21.16 22.65 45.58
CA GLU A 320 -21.22 24.10 45.67
C GLU A 320 -20.47 24.56 46.93
N LEU A 321 -20.72 23.88 48.05
CA LEU A 321 -20.06 24.17 49.30
C LEU A 321 -18.54 23.90 49.23
N LEU A 322 -18.14 22.81 48.55
CA LEU A 322 -16.72 22.50 48.38
C LEU A 322 -16.01 23.44 47.38
N ARG A 323 -16.73 23.99 46.39
CA ARG A 323 -16.20 25.05 45.52
C ARG A 323 -16.00 26.35 46.29
N GLN A 324 -16.86 26.66 47.26
CA GLN A 324 -16.75 27.85 48.13
C GLN A 324 -15.62 27.73 49.17
N SER A 325 -15.27 26.52 49.61
CA SER A 325 -14.12 26.30 50.52
C SER A 325 -12.77 26.31 49.79
N ALA A 326 -12.77 26.36 48.45
CA ALA A 326 -11.54 26.33 47.67
C ALA A 326 -10.77 27.66 47.71
N VAL A 327 -9.45 27.57 47.86
CA VAL A 327 -8.52 28.71 47.89
C VAL A 327 -7.88 28.88 46.52
N THR A 328 -7.99 30.09 45.95
CA THR A 328 -7.34 30.42 44.67
C THR A 328 -5.82 30.43 44.80
N LEU A 329 -5.14 29.61 43.99
CA LEU A 329 -3.68 29.60 43.85
C LEU A 329 -3.20 30.46 42.66
N GLY A 330 -4.07 30.70 41.67
CA GLY A 330 -3.81 31.60 40.56
C GLY A 330 -4.37 31.10 39.23
N SER A 331 -3.78 31.54 38.12
CA SER A 331 -4.19 31.13 36.78
C SER A 331 -2.97 30.66 35.98
N LEU A 332 -3.13 29.55 35.27
CA LEU A 332 -2.05 28.92 34.51
C LEU A 332 -2.51 28.69 33.07
N GLU A 333 -1.64 29.03 32.13
CA GLU A 333 -1.79 28.65 30.73
C GLU A 333 -1.20 27.25 30.54
N VAL A 334 -2.06 26.25 30.30
CA VAL A 334 -1.67 24.84 30.18
C VAL A 334 -2.00 24.33 28.79
N PRO A 335 -1.04 23.74 28.05
CA PRO A 335 -1.38 23.00 26.84
C PRO A 335 -2.32 21.84 27.17
N VAL A 336 -3.17 21.44 26.23
CA VAL A 336 -4.01 20.25 26.41
C VAL A 336 -3.12 19.01 26.47
N THR A 337 -2.90 18.49 27.67
CA THR A 337 -2.00 17.36 27.95
C THR A 337 -2.53 16.51 29.11
N ASP A 338 -1.90 15.35 29.33
CA ASP A 338 -2.19 14.45 30.45
C ASP A 338 -1.89 15.09 31.83
N LEU A 339 -2.54 14.59 32.88
CA LEU A 339 -2.43 15.15 34.22
C LEU A 339 -1.03 15.02 34.84
N GLU A 340 -0.23 14.03 34.41
CA GLU A 340 1.15 13.87 34.87
C GLU A 340 2.00 15.08 34.42
N GLN A 341 1.88 15.49 33.16
CA GLN A 341 2.52 16.70 32.65
C GLN A 341 1.95 17.98 33.27
N VAL A 342 0.63 18.06 33.47
CA VAL A 342 -0.01 19.21 34.14
C VAL A 342 0.52 19.37 35.57
N ARG A 343 0.72 18.27 36.30
CA ARG A 343 1.29 18.29 37.65
C ARG A 343 2.69 18.90 37.69
N VAL A 344 3.52 18.58 36.71
CA VAL A 344 4.86 19.19 36.58
C VAL A 344 4.74 20.71 36.41
N LEU A 345 3.81 21.17 35.58
CA LEU A 345 3.57 22.59 35.36
C LEU A 345 3.03 23.29 36.62
N ILE A 346 2.08 22.68 37.33
CA ILE A 346 1.52 23.21 38.58
C ILE A 346 2.59 23.30 39.67
N ASN A 347 3.38 22.23 39.86
CA ASN A 347 4.46 22.23 40.85
C ASN A 347 5.51 23.31 40.55
N LYS A 348 5.87 23.46 39.27
CA LYS A 348 6.77 24.52 38.82
C LYS A 348 6.18 25.90 39.13
N TYR A 349 4.93 26.15 38.75
CA TYR A 349 4.23 27.40 39.01
C TYR A 349 4.18 27.76 40.50
N CYS A 350 3.82 26.81 41.37
CA CYS A 350 3.80 27.00 42.83
C CYS A 350 5.20 27.20 43.43
N SER A 351 6.26 26.64 42.83
CA SER A 351 7.64 26.83 43.30
C SER A 351 8.22 28.21 42.94
N GLU A 352 7.74 28.81 41.84
CA GLU A 352 8.22 30.09 41.31
C GLU A 352 7.48 31.30 41.93
N GLN A 353 6.33 31.09 42.57
CA GLN A 353 5.56 32.17 43.20
C GLN A 353 5.82 32.30 44.71
N PRO A 354 6.46 33.40 45.16
CA PRO A 354 6.88 33.58 46.56
C PRO A 354 5.71 33.71 47.57
N ASP A 355 4.53 34.16 47.12
CA ASP A 355 3.35 34.36 47.97
C ASP A 355 2.29 33.24 47.82
N SER A 356 2.56 32.20 47.02
CA SER A 356 1.59 31.12 46.80
C SER A 356 1.65 30.06 47.92
N PRO A 357 0.50 29.54 48.39
CA PRO A 357 0.47 28.42 49.33
C PRO A 357 1.21 27.20 48.74
N LYS A 358 2.28 26.75 49.43
CA LYS A 358 3.01 25.55 49.02
C LYS A 358 2.07 24.34 49.06
N LEU A 359 2.05 23.57 47.97
CA LEU A 359 1.36 22.29 47.90
C LEU A 359 2.22 21.19 48.55
N SER A 360 1.57 20.26 49.24
CA SER A 360 2.22 19.05 49.77
C SER A 360 2.77 18.16 48.65
N PRO A 361 3.85 17.39 48.85
CA PRO A 361 4.39 16.51 47.80
C PRO A 361 3.42 15.43 47.30
N ASP A 362 2.33 15.19 48.05
CA ASP A 362 1.34 14.14 47.82
C ASP A 362 -0.06 14.69 47.50
N TRP A 363 -0.17 15.94 47.03
CA TRP A 363 -1.44 16.50 46.55
C TRP A 363 -2.00 15.68 45.37
N CYS A 364 -3.32 15.60 45.22
CA CYS A 364 -3.97 14.91 44.09
C CYS A 364 -4.96 15.80 43.33
N PHE A 365 -5.24 15.47 42.06
CA PHE A 365 -6.26 16.16 41.28
C PHE A 365 -7.66 15.77 41.74
N ILE A 366 -8.58 16.72 41.65
CA ILE A 366 -10.00 16.48 41.86
C ILE A 366 -10.73 16.63 40.53
N ASP A 367 -11.44 15.58 40.14
CA ASP A 367 -12.39 15.60 39.04
C ASP A 367 -13.67 16.35 39.44
N SER A 368 -13.88 17.47 38.76
CA SER A 368 -15.02 18.37 38.94
C SER A 368 -16.14 18.16 37.92
N CYS A 369 -15.86 17.42 36.84
CA CYS A 369 -16.66 17.42 35.62
C CYS A 369 -17.44 16.12 35.40
N THR A 370 -16.91 14.96 35.80
CA THR A 370 -17.44 13.66 35.35
C THR A 370 -18.74 13.23 36.03
N ALA A 371 -19.00 13.65 37.27
CA ALA A 371 -20.14 13.18 38.06
C ALA A 371 -20.71 14.28 38.97
N GLU A 372 -21.86 14.06 39.62
CA GLU A 372 -22.50 15.05 40.52
C GLU A 372 -21.71 15.34 41.80
N ARG A 373 -20.63 14.60 42.08
CA ARG A 373 -19.73 14.79 43.22
C ARG A 373 -18.29 14.98 42.75
N PHE A 374 -17.44 15.51 43.62
CA PHE A 374 -16.00 15.59 43.38
C PHE A 374 -15.34 14.23 43.62
N PHE A 375 -14.45 13.81 42.72
CA PHE A 375 -13.70 12.55 42.84
C PHE A 375 -12.20 12.80 42.86
N ARG A 376 -11.47 12.07 43.69
CA ARG A 376 -10.00 12.08 43.69
C ARG A 376 -9.50 11.27 42.51
N VAL A 377 -8.59 11.84 41.73
CA VAL A 377 -7.85 11.10 40.71
C VAL A 377 -6.67 10.40 41.38
N ASP A 378 -6.57 9.09 41.19
CA ASP A 378 -5.43 8.32 41.69
C ASP A 378 -4.15 8.71 40.94
N ARG A 379 -3.05 8.88 41.65
CA ARG A 379 -1.75 9.27 41.08
C ARG A 379 -1.27 8.30 40.00
N ALA A 380 -1.57 7.01 40.12
CA ALA A 380 -1.21 5.99 39.13
C ALA A 380 -2.05 6.07 37.84
N GLN A 381 -3.11 6.88 37.82
CA GLN A 381 -4.02 7.04 36.69
C GLN A 381 -3.86 8.40 35.99
N GLU A 382 -2.97 9.28 36.46
CA GLU A 382 -2.82 10.64 35.91
C GLU A 382 -2.37 10.66 34.44
N ASN A 383 -1.59 9.67 34.01
CA ASN A 383 -1.20 9.50 32.61
C ASN A 383 -2.34 8.98 31.71
N LEU A 384 -3.49 8.58 32.28
CA LEU A 384 -4.66 8.10 31.56
C LEU A 384 -5.75 9.18 31.40
N HIS A 385 -5.62 10.31 32.09
CA HIS A 385 -6.58 11.41 32.08
C HIS A 385 -5.95 12.69 31.53
N PHE A 386 -6.73 13.44 30.75
CA PHE A 386 -6.36 14.78 30.28
C PHE A 386 -6.95 15.85 31.18
N ILE A 387 -6.36 17.04 31.16
CA ILE A 387 -6.86 18.18 31.94
C ILE A 387 -8.32 18.52 31.64
N THR A 388 -8.74 18.34 30.37
CA THR A 388 -10.11 18.55 29.91
C THR A 388 -11.11 17.53 30.43
N ASP A 389 -10.65 16.39 30.96
CA ASP A 389 -11.53 15.37 31.52
C ASP A 389 -12.01 15.76 32.92
N ILE A 390 -11.19 16.51 33.66
CA ILE A 390 -11.43 16.83 35.07
C ILE A 390 -11.80 18.29 35.34
N ALA A 391 -11.56 19.17 34.36
CA ALA A 391 -11.69 20.61 34.47
C ALA A 391 -12.15 21.27 33.17
N THR A 392 -12.95 22.33 33.30
CA THR A 392 -13.42 23.14 32.16
C THR A 392 -12.73 24.51 32.15
N ASP A 393 -12.90 25.28 33.22
CA ASP A 393 -12.36 26.62 33.46
C ASP A 393 -11.46 26.67 34.71
N CYS A 394 -11.61 25.68 35.58
CA CYS A 394 -11.02 25.64 36.89
C CYS A 394 -10.55 24.22 37.23
N VAL A 395 -9.32 24.11 37.72
CA VAL A 395 -8.70 22.85 38.19
C VAL A 395 -8.60 22.89 39.70
N PHE A 396 -9.06 21.83 40.34
CA PHE A 396 -9.02 21.67 41.78
C PHE A 396 -7.93 20.67 42.18
N VAL A 397 -7.08 21.07 43.13
CA VAL A 397 -6.07 20.21 43.75
C VAL A 397 -6.41 20.00 45.23
N LEU A 398 -6.32 18.75 45.67
CA LEU A 398 -6.55 18.35 47.05
C LEU A 398 -5.23 18.28 47.79
N ASP A 399 -5.08 19.11 48.82
CA ASP A 399 -3.85 19.23 49.59
C ASP A 399 -4.01 18.62 50.99
N GLN A 400 -2.98 17.89 51.45
CA GLN A 400 -2.91 17.36 52.82
C GLN A 400 -2.14 18.36 53.69
N GLU A 401 -2.59 18.60 54.93
CA GLU A 401 -1.88 19.49 55.85
C GLU A 401 -0.41 19.06 55.99
N SER A 402 0.52 19.98 55.75
CA SER A 402 1.89 19.83 56.27
C SER A 402 1.82 19.97 57.80
N PRO A 403 2.35 19.03 58.60
CA PRO A 403 2.35 19.17 60.05
C PRO A 403 3.20 20.39 60.42
N THR A 404 2.53 21.50 60.73
CA THR A 404 3.16 22.58 61.48
C THR A 404 3.24 22.08 62.93
N LEU A 405 4.47 21.91 63.42
CA LEU A 405 4.74 21.56 64.83
C LEU A 405 3.92 22.49 65.75
N PRO A 406 3.27 21.97 66.81
CA PRO A 406 2.54 22.80 67.75
C PRO A 406 3.52 23.75 68.46
N GLN A 407 3.19 25.04 68.42
CA GLN A 407 3.87 26.06 69.23
C GLN A 407 3.68 25.71 70.70
N THR A 408 4.77 25.39 71.39
CA THR A 408 4.80 25.33 72.85
C THR A 408 4.73 26.75 73.42
N PRO A 409 4.07 26.97 74.58
CA PRO A 409 3.85 28.30 75.16
C PRO A 409 5.10 28.85 75.90
N GLU A 410 6.28 28.75 75.29
CA GLU A 410 7.54 29.22 75.92
C GLU A 410 8.19 30.42 75.21
N ASP A 411 7.66 30.88 74.07
CA ASP A 411 8.28 31.98 73.29
C ASP A 411 7.68 33.38 73.53
N GLU A 412 6.84 33.57 74.56
CA GLU A 412 6.32 34.91 74.90
C GLU A 412 7.16 35.67 75.95
N HIS A 413 8.35 35.18 76.35
CA HIS A 413 9.18 35.85 77.37
C HIS A 413 10.65 36.11 77.00
N ARG A 414 11.02 36.05 75.71
CA ARG A 414 12.35 36.48 75.25
C ARG A 414 12.31 37.57 74.18
N ARG A 415 11.38 38.51 74.30
CA ARG A 415 11.59 39.88 73.80
C ARG A 415 11.88 40.76 75.00
N LEU A 416 13.16 40.88 75.36
CA LEU A 416 13.83 41.96 76.12
C LEU A 416 15.13 41.40 76.71
N GLY A 417 16.29 41.79 76.18
CA GLY A 417 17.58 41.43 76.78
C GLY A 417 18.73 41.40 75.80
N ALA A 418 19.49 42.49 75.78
CA ALA A 418 20.62 42.73 74.89
C ALA A 418 21.95 42.09 75.38
N GLN A 419 22.93 42.10 74.47
CA GLN A 419 24.40 42.08 74.68
C GLN A 419 25.13 40.74 74.88
N GLY A 420 25.99 40.42 73.89
CA GLY A 420 27.42 40.12 74.13
C GLY A 420 27.88 38.66 74.23
N PRO A 421 29.11 38.30 73.76
CA PRO A 421 29.58 36.94 73.45
C PRO A 421 30.65 36.44 74.47
N PRO A 422 31.61 35.50 74.19
CA PRO A 422 31.71 34.32 73.30
C PRO A 422 32.14 33.01 74.07
N VAL A 423 32.57 31.94 73.37
CA VAL A 423 33.77 31.07 73.63
C VAL A 423 33.53 29.54 73.46
N THR A 424 34.21 28.97 72.44
CA THR A 424 34.95 27.66 72.28
C THR A 424 34.36 26.35 72.85
N SER A 425 34.64 25.10 72.46
CA SER A 425 35.71 24.38 71.73
C SER A 425 35.28 22.88 71.72
N SER A 426 35.37 22.14 70.60
CA SER A 426 36.37 21.06 70.37
C SER A 426 35.95 19.58 70.58
N LEU A 427 36.15 18.81 69.48
CA LEU A 427 36.89 17.52 69.35
C LEU A 427 36.25 16.20 69.83
N GLU A 428 36.03 15.24 68.90
CA GLU A 428 36.78 13.95 68.69
C GLU A 428 36.34 12.83 69.68
N SER A 429 36.28 11.52 69.45
CA SER A 429 36.82 10.55 68.46
C SER A 429 36.11 9.18 68.67
N SER A 430 35.93 8.36 67.62
CA SER A 430 36.54 7.02 67.39
C SER A 430 36.02 5.75 68.11
N ASP A 431 35.71 4.76 67.26
CA ASP A 431 36.05 3.32 67.32
C ASP A 431 35.32 2.31 68.23
N GLY A 432 35.05 1.13 67.62
CA GLY A 432 35.32 -0.16 68.27
C GLY A 432 34.30 -1.30 68.11
N ALA A 433 34.55 -2.16 67.12
CA ALA A 433 33.89 -3.43 66.76
C ALA A 433 33.67 -4.50 67.86
N ALA A 434 32.72 -5.42 67.63
CA ALA A 434 32.87 -6.89 67.79
C ALA A 434 31.65 -7.71 67.29
N SER A 435 31.93 -8.76 66.49
CA SER A 435 31.07 -9.91 66.10
C SER A 435 31.30 -11.10 67.09
N PRO A 436 30.98 -12.42 66.87
CA PRO A 436 30.26 -13.15 65.79
C PRO A 436 29.42 -14.43 66.22
N PHE A 437 28.90 -15.19 65.22
CA PHE A 437 28.50 -16.64 65.13
C PHE A 437 27.09 -17.17 65.54
N SER A 438 26.23 -17.42 64.52
CA SER A 438 25.62 -18.69 63.99
C SER A 438 25.04 -19.82 64.92
N PRO A 439 24.30 -20.87 64.42
CA PRO A 439 23.20 -21.00 63.44
C PRO A 439 22.06 -22.06 63.76
N GLN A 440 21.03 -22.13 62.90
CA GLN A 440 20.27 -23.32 62.37
C GLN A 440 18.99 -23.96 62.99
N ALA A 441 18.07 -24.30 62.03
CA ALA A 441 16.99 -25.32 61.94
C ALA A 441 15.64 -25.08 62.65
N GLY A 442 14.42 -25.36 62.13
CA GLY A 442 13.87 -25.94 60.88
C GLY A 442 12.41 -26.47 61.13
N LYS A 443 11.60 -26.71 60.07
CA LYS A 443 10.27 -27.41 59.91
C LYS A 443 9.15 -26.51 59.34
N LEU A 444 8.53 -26.73 58.17
CA LEU A 444 7.67 -27.79 57.56
C LEU A 444 6.18 -27.32 57.40
N LEU A 445 5.76 -27.15 56.12
CA LEU A 445 4.47 -27.40 55.43
C LEU A 445 3.09 -27.02 56.06
N ASP A 446 2.30 -26.17 55.36
CA ASP A 446 1.15 -26.50 54.48
C ASP A 446 -0.02 -25.47 54.50
N ARG A 447 -0.83 -25.47 53.41
CA ARG A 447 -2.19 -24.94 53.16
C ARG A 447 -2.42 -23.55 52.51
N SER A 448 -2.60 -23.62 51.18
CA SER A 448 -3.80 -23.28 50.36
C SER A 448 -4.63 -22.01 50.64
N LEU A 449 -4.74 -21.15 49.60
CA LEU A 449 -5.87 -20.25 49.38
C LEU A 449 -6.68 -20.68 48.14
N SER A 450 -8.00 -20.51 48.29
CA SER A 450 -9.13 -20.95 47.50
C SER A 450 -9.44 -20.09 46.27
N GLY A 451 -9.87 -20.73 45.18
CA GLY A 451 -10.72 -20.15 44.14
C GLY A 451 -11.93 -21.07 43.85
N PRO A 452 -13.11 -20.54 43.49
CA PRO A 452 -14.24 -21.33 42.99
C PRO A 452 -14.55 -21.00 41.50
N PRO A 453 -15.53 -21.63 40.84
CA PRO A 453 -15.32 -22.88 40.11
C PRO A 453 -15.79 -22.85 38.64
N ALA A 454 -15.53 -23.96 37.94
CA ALA A 454 -15.97 -24.26 36.58
C ALA A 454 -17.28 -25.10 36.55
N SER A 455 -17.89 -25.20 35.36
CA SER A 455 -18.74 -26.33 34.90
C SER A 455 -18.49 -26.52 33.39
N SER A 456 -17.82 -27.60 32.96
CA SER A 456 -18.38 -28.92 32.54
C SER A 456 -18.64 -28.91 31.01
N ASP A 457 -18.29 -29.89 30.16
CA ASP A 457 -18.34 -31.36 30.22
C ASP A 457 -17.46 -31.97 29.07
N ILE A 458 -16.62 -33.01 29.30
CA ILE A 458 -16.77 -34.47 28.96
C ILE A 458 -16.48 -34.85 27.47
N PRO A 459 -15.89 -36.02 27.09
CA PRO A 459 -14.87 -36.89 27.69
C PRO A 459 -13.86 -37.53 26.68
N SER A 460 -12.94 -38.32 27.24
CA SER A 460 -11.93 -39.17 26.60
C SER A 460 -12.42 -40.59 26.21
N ARG A 461 -11.60 -41.31 25.40
CA ARG A 461 -11.28 -42.79 25.35
C ARG A 461 -11.30 -43.31 23.90
N LYS A 462 -10.51 -44.29 23.43
CA LYS A 462 -9.49 -45.27 23.91
C LYS A 462 -8.97 -46.01 22.66
N SER A 463 -7.74 -46.55 22.69
CA SER A 463 -7.26 -47.86 22.14
C SER A 463 -5.80 -47.71 21.67
N SER A 464 -4.76 -48.26 22.31
CA SER A 464 -4.34 -49.66 22.52
C SER A 464 -3.54 -50.32 21.36
N GLN A 465 -2.24 -50.51 21.64
CA GLN A 465 -1.38 -51.70 21.44
C GLN A 465 -0.88 -52.19 20.06
N GLY A 466 0.45 -52.40 20.03
CA GLY A 466 1.21 -53.49 19.37
C GLY A 466 1.80 -53.16 18.00
N SER A 467 3.02 -53.52 17.59
CA SER A 467 4.17 -54.29 18.15
C SER A 467 5.23 -54.47 17.02
N HIS A 468 6.45 -54.89 17.39
CA HIS A 468 7.58 -55.42 16.57
C HIS A 468 8.61 -54.40 16.01
N GLU A 469 9.83 -54.31 16.58
CA GLU A 469 11.10 -55.08 16.34
C GLU A 469 11.88 -54.51 15.13
N ALA A 470 13.21 -54.31 15.07
CA ALA A 470 14.42 -54.69 15.82
C ALA A 470 15.54 -53.65 15.49
N ASP A 471 16.36 -53.21 16.45
CA ASP A 471 17.75 -53.65 16.76
C ASP A 471 18.83 -53.27 15.70
N CYS A 472 19.65 -52.23 15.94
CA CYS A 472 21.11 -52.27 16.28
C CYS A 472 22.06 -52.52 15.07
N THR A 473 23.24 -51.92 14.84
CA THR A 473 24.18 -51.04 15.57
C THR A 473 25.40 -50.69 14.66
N HIS A 474 25.88 -49.44 14.71
CA HIS A 474 27.29 -48.92 14.69
C HIS A 474 28.30 -49.16 13.51
N PRO A 475 29.45 -48.43 13.40
CA PRO A 475 29.99 -47.24 14.14
C PRO A 475 30.65 -46.09 13.31
N ARG A 476 30.86 -44.92 13.98
CA ARG A 476 31.93 -43.86 13.95
C ARG A 476 32.87 -43.72 12.72
N ALA A 477 33.32 -42.53 12.27
CA ALA A 477 33.88 -41.38 13.01
C ALA A 477 34.07 -40.13 12.08
N PRO A 478 34.52 -38.96 12.60
CA PRO A 478 34.14 -37.61 12.15
C PRO A 478 35.16 -36.91 11.23
N MET A 479 34.71 -35.86 10.52
CA MET A 479 35.61 -34.80 10.06
C MET A 479 35.11 -33.43 10.49
N VAL A 480 36.06 -32.71 11.08
CA VAL A 480 36.06 -31.36 11.58
C VAL A 480 35.96 -30.40 10.40
N HIS A 481 35.13 -29.35 10.50
CA HIS A 481 35.42 -28.09 9.83
C HIS A 481 34.88 -26.92 10.64
N ASP A 482 35.73 -25.91 10.71
CA ASP A 482 35.72 -24.80 11.64
C ASP A 482 34.49 -23.90 11.53
N SER A 483 34.12 -23.37 12.70
CA SER A 483 33.25 -22.22 12.86
C SER A 483 34.07 -20.93 12.74
N VAL A 484 33.47 -19.90 12.13
CA VAL A 484 33.66 -18.43 12.23
C VAL A 484 33.61 -17.86 10.78
N GLY A 485 32.71 -16.95 10.40
CA GLY A 485 31.74 -16.16 11.13
C GLY A 485 30.84 -15.35 10.17
N ASN A 486 29.97 -14.54 10.77
CA ASN A 486 29.05 -13.58 10.16
C ASN A 486 27.89 -14.14 9.31
N GLY A 487 26.80 -14.47 9.99
CA GLY A 487 25.47 -14.39 9.40
C GLY A 487 25.11 -12.93 9.14
N GLN A 488 25.23 -12.49 7.88
CA GLN A 488 24.51 -11.33 7.40
C GLN A 488 23.09 -11.76 7.04
N SER A 489 22.11 -11.12 7.69
CA SER A 489 20.69 -11.29 7.40
C SER A 489 20.39 -10.95 5.93
N LEU A 490 19.50 -11.72 5.31
CA LEU A 490 18.94 -11.49 3.97
C LEU A 490 18.17 -10.14 3.83
N ASP A 491 17.98 -9.40 4.92
CA ASP A 491 17.20 -8.15 4.97
C ASP A 491 17.92 -6.88 4.46
N GLN A 492 19.17 -6.98 3.96
CA GLN A 492 19.87 -5.83 3.37
C GLN A 492 19.87 -5.78 1.82
N MET A 493 19.18 -6.71 1.14
CA MET A 493 19.12 -6.75 -0.34
C MET A 493 17.86 -6.14 -0.96
N VAL A 494 17.17 -5.23 -0.26
CA VAL A 494 16.08 -4.42 -0.85
C VAL A 494 16.19 -2.96 -0.43
N ASN A 495 17.32 -2.32 -0.78
CA ASN A 495 17.42 -0.88 -0.69
C ASN A 495 18.36 -0.34 -1.78
N PHE A 496 17.88 -0.31 -3.03
CA PHE A 496 18.50 0.52 -4.06
C PHE A 496 17.58 1.69 -4.37
N LYS A 497 17.88 2.81 -3.70
CA LYS A 497 17.42 4.13 -4.05
C LYS A 497 18.63 5.06 -4.06
N SER A 498 19.48 4.92 -5.07
CA SER A 498 20.47 5.90 -5.52
C SER A 498 21.12 5.37 -6.80
N ASP A 499 21.45 6.26 -7.72
CA ASP A 499 22.10 6.05 -9.02
C ASP A 499 21.18 5.75 -10.20
N PHE A 500 20.18 6.62 -10.42
CA PHE A 500 19.58 6.84 -11.73
C PHE A 500 19.25 8.32 -11.93
N GLU A 501 20.30 9.13 -12.08
CA GLU A 501 20.24 10.38 -12.83
C GLU A 501 21.55 10.51 -13.62
N GLU A 502 21.44 11.06 -14.82
CA GLU A 502 22.49 11.49 -15.75
C GLU A 502 22.85 10.53 -16.93
N VAL A 503 22.96 11.15 -18.13
CA VAL A 503 23.52 10.66 -19.42
C VAL A 503 22.49 9.93 -20.33
N LEU A 504 21.88 10.46 -21.42
CA LEU A 504 22.20 11.53 -22.39
C LEU A 504 20.95 12.18 -23.03
N LEU A 505 20.95 13.51 -23.08
CA LEU A 505 20.43 14.32 -24.20
C LEU A 505 21.57 14.56 -25.22
N PRO A 506 21.31 14.73 -26.53
CA PRO A 506 22.35 15.09 -27.49
C PRO A 506 22.72 16.60 -27.43
N PRO A 507 23.96 16.98 -27.79
CA PRO A 507 24.45 18.35 -27.65
C PRO A 507 23.91 19.28 -28.75
N ILE A 508 23.34 20.41 -28.35
CA ILE A 508 22.97 21.52 -29.24
C ILE A 508 24.13 22.52 -29.26
N PHE A 509 24.56 22.88 -30.48
CA PHE A 509 25.56 23.91 -30.76
C PHE A 509 25.21 25.24 -30.08
N LYS A 510 26.18 25.81 -29.36
CA LYS A 510 26.16 27.19 -28.88
C LYS A 510 26.26 28.16 -30.06
N SER A 511 25.29 29.06 -30.20
CA SER A 511 25.45 30.34 -30.88
C SER A 511 25.13 31.46 -29.89
N SER A 512 26.05 32.41 -29.79
CA SER A 512 26.09 33.51 -28.84
C SER A 512 24.94 34.50 -29.06
N THR A 513 24.41 35.03 -27.97
CA THR A 513 23.48 36.17 -27.93
C THR A 513 24.16 37.47 -28.35
N TYR A 514 23.46 38.29 -29.14
CA TYR A 514 23.58 39.75 -29.12
C TYR A 514 22.20 40.40 -29.34
N ARG A 515 21.90 41.40 -28.50
CA ARG A 515 20.71 42.27 -28.47
C ARG A 515 20.48 43.00 -29.79
N MET A 516 19.21 43.33 -30.10
CA MET A 516 18.72 44.72 -30.21
C MET A 516 17.24 44.79 -30.62
N THR A 517 16.46 45.46 -29.77
CA THR A 517 15.36 46.42 -30.02
C THR A 517 14.37 46.27 -31.18
N SER A 518 13.10 46.41 -30.80
CA SER A 518 11.94 46.77 -31.63
C SER A 518 12.12 48.09 -32.41
N ARG A 519 11.62 48.13 -33.67
CA ARG A 519 10.92 49.30 -34.25
C ARG A 519 10.22 48.99 -35.58
N SER A 520 9.07 49.64 -35.70
CA SER A 520 8.10 49.76 -36.79
C SER A 520 8.57 50.50 -38.04
N SER A 521 7.99 50.19 -39.22
CA SER A 521 7.64 51.07 -40.38
C SER A 521 7.70 50.25 -41.70
N SER A 522 6.60 49.93 -42.40
CA SER A 522 5.76 50.73 -43.31
C SER A 522 6.34 51.01 -44.70
N ALA A 523 5.49 50.79 -45.73
CA ALA A 523 5.57 51.17 -47.16
C ALA A 523 6.60 50.38 -48.01
N GLY A 524 6.30 49.90 -49.22
CA GLY A 524 5.23 50.17 -50.17
C GLY A 524 5.85 50.57 -51.51
N SER A 525 5.65 49.78 -52.58
CA SER A 525 5.75 50.29 -53.97
C SER A 525 5.20 49.29 -54.99
N SER A 526 4.33 49.83 -55.83
CA SER A 526 3.54 49.28 -56.93
C SER A 526 4.27 49.23 -58.28
N SER A 527 3.87 48.30 -59.16
CA SER A 527 3.72 48.47 -60.63
C SER A 527 3.33 47.11 -61.27
N SER A 528 2.11 46.85 -61.80
CA SER A 528 1.59 47.12 -63.17
C SER A 528 2.45 46.48 -64.28
N GLN A 529 2.03 45.65 -65.26
CA GLN A 529 0.85 45.48 -66.16
C GLN A 529 0.95 44.04 -66.78
N ALA A 530 -0.09 43.22 -66.92
CA ALA A 530 -1.22 43.16 -67.90
C ALA A 530 -0.96 42.36 -69.20
N HIS A 531 -1.77 41.30 -69.45
CA HIS A 531 -2.43 40.86 -70.72
C HIS A 531 -2.99 39.41 -70.55
N ARG A 532 -4.28 39.18 -70.25
CA ARG A 532 -5.46 38.89 -71.13
C ARG A 532 -5.19 37.84 -72.24
N SER A 533 -5.97 36.75 -72.41
CA SER A 533 -7.41 36.70 -72.76
C SER A 533 -8.03 35.28 -72.65
N ARG A 534 -9.37 35.19 -72.59
CA ARG A 534 -10.27 34.03 -72.38
C ARG A 534 -11.14 33.74 -73.66
N PRO A 535 -12.26 32.99 -73.58
CA PRO A 535 -12.61 31.61 -74.03
C PRO A 535 -13.30 31.53 -75.44
N PRO A 536 -14.04 30.44 -75.82
CA PRO A 536 -15.52 30.44 -75.65
C PRO A 536 -16.22 29.05 -75.46
N VAL A 537 -17.55 29.12 -75.37
CA VAL A 537 -18.57 28.10 -75.01
C VAL A 537 -19.26 27.51 -76.26
N GLY A 538 -19.78 26.26 -76.20
CA GLY A 538 -20.79 25.73 -77.14
C GLY A 538 -21.25 24.27 -76.86
N GLN A 539 -22.57 24.06 -76.70
CA GLN A 539 -23.35 22.79 -76.76
C GLN A 539 -23.94 22.62 -78.19
N PRO A 540 -24.41 21.43 -78.73
CA PRO A 540 -25.37 20.45 -78.15
C PRO A 540 -25.18 18.92 -78.52
N THR A 541 -26.09 18.06 -78.01
CA THR A 541 -26.28 16.57 -77.96
C THR A 541 -26.62 15.79 -79.27
N PRO A 542 -26.99 14.45 -79.31
CA PRO A 542 -26.43 13.13 -78.88
C PRO A 542 -26.44 12.09 -80.09
N PRO A 543 -26.45 10.72 -80.01
CA PRO A 543 -26.32 9.71 -78.91
C PRO A 543 -25.30 8.56 -79.17
N GLY A 544 -24.98 7.76 -78.15
CA GLY A 544 -24.25 6.48 -78.30
C GLY A 544 -23.83 5.83 -76.97
N ASN A 545 -24.39 4.65 -76.68
CA ASN A 545 -24.32 3.85 -75.46
C ASN A 545 -22.93 3.48 -74.88
N CYS A 546 -22.92 3.27 -73.54
CA CYS A 546 -22.30 2.19 -72.73
C CYS A 546 -21.59 2.71 -71.44
N PRO A 547 -21.48 1.92 -70.36
CA PRO A 547 -22.44 1.80 -69.26
C PRO A 547 -21.93 2.43 -67.94
N ALA A 548 -22.86 2.55 -67.00
CA ALA A 548 -22.74 3.26 -65.74
C ALA A 548 -21.82 2.58 -64.69
N GLU A 549 -20.98 3.40 -64.03
CA GLU A 549 -20.50 3.16 -62.66
C GLU A 549 -21.03 4.28 -61.76
N SER A 550 -21.52 3.90 -60.58
CA SER A 550 -22.03 4.79 -59.53
C SER A 550 -21.50 4.29 -58.17
N PRO A 551 -21.43 5.17 -57.16
CA PRO A 551 -20.32 5.22 -56.21
C PRO A 551 -20.45 4.25 -55.02
N ASN A 552 -19.28 3.89 -54.48
CA ASN A 552 -19.05 2.99 -53.36
C ASN A 552 -19.95 3.26 -52.14
N LYS A 553 -20.75 2.24 -51.80
CA LYS A 553 -21.30 2.00 -50.46
C LYS A 553 -20.21 1.34 -49.61
N THR A 554 -19.90 1.94 -48.47
CA THR A 554 -19.11 1.34 -47.40
C THR A 554 -20.01 0.35 -46.64
N THR A 555 -19.71 -0.93 -46.74
CA THR A 555 -20.37 -2.02 -45.98
C THR A 555 -19.33 -2.80 -45.16
N PRO A 556 -19.76 -3.42 -44.03
CA PRO A 556 -18.93 -3.76 -42.88
C PRO A 556 -18.12 -5.05 -43.04
N LEU A 557 -16.99 -5.12 -42.34
CA LEU A 557 -16.06 -6.25 -42.27
C LEU A 557 -16.78 -7.55 -41.83
N SER A 558 -17.05 -8.42 -42.80
CA SER A 558 -17.58 -9.77 -42.58
C SER A 558 -16.48 -10.77 -42.24
N LYS A 559 -16.76 -11.60 -41.24
CA LYS A 559 -16.26 -12.96 -40.92
C LYS A 559 -15.15 -13.51 -41.84
N TYR A 560 -13.99 -13.80 -41.25
CA TYR A 560 -12.89 -14.56 -41.86
C TYR A 560 -13.23 -16.05 -41.97
N ASP A 561 -13.07 -16.61 -43.16
CA ASP A 561 -13.12 -18.04 -43.49
C ASP A 561 -11.69 -18.62 -43.40
N PRO A 562 -11.42 -19.67 -42.58
CA PRO A 562 -10.07 -20.13 -42.29
C PRO A 562 -9.60 -21.28 -43.20
N SER A 563 -9.75 -21.18 -44.52
CA SER A 563 -9.15 -22.17 -45.42
C SER A 563 -8.64 -21.58 -46.75
N ASN A 564 -7.31 -21.66 -46.94
CA ASN A 564 -6.54 -21.39 -48.16
C ASN A 564 -6.29 -19.93 -48.60
N LEU A 565 -5.40 -19.23 -47.90
CA LEU A 565 -4.54 -18.21 -48.50
C LEU A 565 -3.09 -18.40 -48.01
N LEU A 566 -2.18 -18.62 -48.95
CA LEU A 566 -0.73 -18.64 -48.72
C LEU A 566 -0.33 -17.40 -47.90
N GLU A 567 0.09 -17.60 -46.65
CA GLU A 567 0.62 -16.55 -45.80
C GLU A 567 1.78 -15.85 -46.52
N LYS A 568 1.65 -14.56 -46.83
CA LYS A 568 2.74 -13.78 -47.44
C LYS A 568 3.85 -13.63 -46.42
N THR A 569 4.99 -14.30 -46.64
CA THR A 569 6.20 -14.14 -45.84
C THR A 569 7.07 -13.01 -46.42
N THR A 570 7.75 -12.26 -45.56
CA THR A 570 8.68 -11.21 -46.01
C THR A 570 9.79 -10.97 -45.00
N ASP A 571 11.01 -10.79 -45.51
CA ASP A 571 12.17 -10.40 -44.72
C ASP A 571 12.00 -8.99 -44.10
N ALA A 572 11.07 -8.19 -44.62
CA ALA A 572 10.77 -6.87 -44.08
C ALA A 572 10.23 -6.93 -42.64
N VAL A 573 9.47 -7.97 -42.29
CA VAL A 573 8.97 -8.22 -40.92
C VAL A 573 10.14 -8.50 -39.98
N ILE A 574 11.09 -9.32 -40.42
CA ILE A 574 12.32 -9.62 -39.67
C ILE A 574 13.17 -8.36 -39.50
N LYS A 575 13.32 -7.57 -40.57
CA LYS A 575 14.10 -6.34 -40.57
C LYS A 575 13.53 -5.33 -39.57
N ALA A 576 12.21 -5.11 -39.58
CA ALA A 576 11.53 -4.25 -38.62
C ALA A 576 11.80 -4.69 -37.17
N SER A 577 11.76 -6.00 -36.90
CA SER A 577 12.10 -6.53 -35.58
C SER A 577 13.56 -6.41 -35.21
N LYS A 578 14.51 -6.48 -36.16
CA LYS A 578 15.94 -6.24 -35.90
C LYS A 578 16.23 -4.78 -35.55
N THR A 579 15.59 -3.84 -36.26
CA THR A 579 15.80 -2.40 -36.06
C THR A 579 14.96 -1.79 -34.94
N GLY A 580 13.97 -2.52 -34.42
CA GLY A 580 13.05 -2.01 -33.39
C GLY A 580 11.92 -1.14 -33.94
N ASP A 581 11.65 -1.18 -35.25
CA ASP A 581 10.64 -0.34 -35.90
C ASP A 581 9.24 -0.95 -35.74
N LEU A 582 8.57 -0.57 -34.67
CA LEU A 582 7.21 -1.05 -34.36
C LEU A 582 6.18 -0.57 -35.38
N VAL A 583 6.35 0.63 -35.94
CA VAL A 583 5.39 1.19 -36.90
C VAL A 583 5.42 0.38 -38.18
N MET A 584 6.60 0.14 -38.72
CA MET A 584 6.78 -0.72 -39.89
C MET A 584 6.26 -2.14 -39.65
N LEU A 585 6.50 -2.72 -38.46
CA LEU A 585 5.99 -4.05 -38.12
C LEU A 585 4.45 -4.11 -38.13
N LYS A 586 3.80 -3.07 -37.57
CA LYS A 586 2.34 -2.94 -37.55
C LYS A 586 1.78 -2.80 -38.97
N ASP A 587 2.38 -1.94 -39.78
CA ASP A 587 1.94 -1.71 -41.15
C ASP A 587 2.03 -2.97 -42.01
N LEU A 588 3.14 -3.73 -41.88
CA LEU A 588 3.30 -5.02 -42.55
C LEU A 588 2.26 -6.03 -42.08
N HIS A 589 1.97 -6.10 -40.77
CA HIS A 589 0.94 -6.97 -40.25
C HIS A 589 -0.46 -6.62 -40.80
N LEU A 590 -0.79 -5.33 -40.87
CA LEU A 590 -2.06 -4.84 -41.43
C LEU A 590 -2.20 -5.12 -42.93
N GLN A 591 -1.08 -5.15 -43.67
CA GLN A 591 -1.04 -5.56 -45.07
C GLN A 591 -1.17 -7.08 -45.27
N GLY A 592 -1.31 -7.86 -44.19
CA GLY A 592 -1.51 -9.30 -44.21
C GLY A 592 -0.21 -10.11 -44.29
N TYR A 593 0.95 -9.52 -44.00
CA TYR A 593 2.20 -10.29 -43.89
C TYR A 593 2.23 -11.12 -42.61
N SER A 594 2.73 -12.35 -42.71
CA SER A 594 2.80 -13.25 -41.58
C SER A 594 3.92 -12.88 -40.60
N LEU A 595 3.55 -12.77 -39.32
CA LEU A 595 4.49 -12.59 -38.20
C LEU A 595 5.31 -13.85 -37.92
N LEU A 596 4.94 -14.99 -38.53
CA LEU A 596 5.69 -16.25 -38.48
C LEU A 596 6.77 -16.34 -39.56
N SER A 597 7.04 -15.25 -40.29
CA SER A 597 8.16 -15.20 -41.23
C SER A 597 9.47 -15.58 -40.52
N ILE A 598 10.30 -16.36 -41.21
CA ILE A 598 11.63 -16.80 -40.76
C ILE A 598 12.68 -16.33 -41.75
N ASP A 599 13.89 -16.05 -41.26
CA ASP A 599 15.04 -15.79 -42.13
C ASP A 599 15.76 -17.09 -42.54
N SER A 600 16.87 -16.96 -43.28
CA SER A 600 17.68 -18.09 -43.74
C SER A 600 18.24 -18.98 -42.63
N SER A 601 18.33 -18.46 -41.39
CA SER A 601 18.78 -19.21 -40.21
C SER A 601 17.63 -19.87 -39.44
N GLY A 602 16.39 -19.74 -39.93
CA GLY A 602 15.20 -20.19 -39.23
C GLY A 602 14.76 -19.27 -38.08
N GLN A 603 15.37 -18.09 -37.93
CA GLN A 603 15.01 -17.15 -36.87
C GLN A 603 13.77 -16.34 -37.25
N THR A 604 12.78 -16.35 -36.36
CA THR A 604 11.57 -15.51 -36.47
C THR A 604 11.84 -14.07 -36.04
N ALA A 605 10.88 -13.20 -36.33
CA ALA A 605 10.83 -11.82 -35.81
C ALA A 605 11.01 -11.74 -34.29
N LEU A 606 10.49 -12.73 -33.56
CA LEU A 606 10.56 -12.80 -32.11
C LEU A 606 11.98 -13.11 -31.60
N HIS A 607 12.76 -13.94 -32.31
CA HIS A 607 14.17 -14.21 -31.97
C HIS A 607 15.00 -12.94 -32.03
N HIS A 608 14.84 -12.18 -33.12
CA HIS A 608 15.59 -10.94 -33.33
C HIS A 608 15.16 -9.85 -32.34
N GLY A 609 13.85 -9.65 -32.15
CA GLY A 609 13.36 -8.71 -31.14
C GLY A 609 13.85 -9.05 -29.73
N ALA A 610 13.89 -10.33 -29.39
CA ALA A 610 14.39 -10.81 -28.10
C ALA A 610 15.90 -10.61 -27.92
N ARG A 611 16.70 -10.94 -28.93
CA ARG A 611 18.15 -10.76 -28.93
C ARG A 611 18.55 -9.29 -28.82
N CYS A 612 17.86 -8.42 -29.56
CA CYS A 612 18.18 -7.00 -29.65
C CYS A 612 17.62 -6.16 -28.50
N GLY A 613 16.80 -6.71 -27.61
CA GLY A 613 16.24 -5.96 -26.47
C GLY A 613 15.00 -5.12 -26.80
N HIS A 614 14.36 -5.34 -27.95
CA HIS A 614 13.25 -4.52 -28.44
C HIS A 614 11.92 -4.92 -27.78
N LYS A 615 11.67 -4.39 -26.58
CA LYS A 615 10.52 -4.77 -25.74
C LYS A 615 9.18 -4.58 -26.45
N ASP A 616 8.99 -3.48 -27.18
CA ASP A 616 7.72 -3.17 -27.84
C ASP A 616 7.42 -4.11 -29.02
N ILE A 617 8.45 -4.51 -29.76
CA ILE A 617 8.35 -5.52 -30.82
C ILE A 617 7.95 -6.86 -30.23
N VAL A 618 8.66 -7.32 -29.19
CA VAL A 618 8.36 -8.59 -28.50
C VAL A 618 6.93 -8.58 -27.97
N ARG A 619 6.53 -7.48 -27.32
CA ARG A 619 5.18 -7.30 -26.79
C ARG A 619 4.11 -7.38 -27.88
N TYR A 620 4.35 -6.73 -29.02
CA TYR A 620 3.45 -6.79 -30.16
C TYR A 620 3.34 -8.22 -30.71
N LEU A 621 4.46 -8.88 -30.96
CA LEU A 621 4.49 -10.25 -31.48
C LEU A 621 3.77 -11.23 -30.54
N ILE A 622 3.98 -11.17 -29.23
CA ILE A 622 3.27 -12.02 -28.25
C ILE A 622 1.75 -11.77 -28.27
N SER A 623 1.32 -10.54 -28.56
CA SER A 623 -0.10 -10.14 -28.51
C SER A 623 -0.89 -10.49 -29.78
N TYR A 624 -0.21 -10.57 -30.93
CA TYR A 624 -0.85 -10.69 -32.24
C TYR A 624 -0.44 -11.94 -33.03
N ALA A 625 0.77 -12.47 -32.82
CA ALA A 625 1.20 -13.68 -33.51
C ALA A 625 0.59 -14.95 -32.87
N PRO A 626 0.48 -16.06 -33.63
CA PRO A 626 0.09 -17.35 -33.10
C PRO A 626 1.01 -17.81 -31.97
N SER A 627 0.45 -18.46 -30.95
CA SER A 627 1.19 -18.84 -29.73
C SER A 627 2.37 -19.79 -29.99
N SER A 628 2.35 -20.51 -31.10
CA SER A 628 3.45 -21.38 -31.54
C SER A 628 4.76 -20.61 -31.70
N ILE A 629 4.73 -19.32 -32.06
CA ILE A 629 5.92 -18.50 -32.30
C ILE A 629 6.90 -18.47 -31.11
N ILE A 630 6.37 -18.58 -29.88
CA ILE A 630 7.15 -18.41 -28.65
C ILE A 630 8.14 -19.57 -28.45
N ASN A 631 7.74 -20.76 -28.87
CA ASN A 631 8.51 -22.00 -28.70
C ASN A 631 9.15 -22.49 -30.00
N MET A 632 9.11 -21.68 -31.08
CA MET A 632 9.86 -21.98 -32.30
C MET A 632 11.36 -21.92 -31.99
N ILE A 633 12.09 -22.88 -32.53
CA ILE A 633 13.56 -22.95 -32.44
C ILE A 633 14.18 -22.47 -33.76
N ASP A 634 15.34 -21.82 -33.68
CA ASP A 634 16.16 -21.54 -34.85
C ASP A 634 16.95 -22.77 -35.33
N ASN A 635 17.34 -22.78 -36.60
CA ASN A 635 17.98 -23.93 -37.22
C ASN A 635 19.49 -24.02 -36.93
N GLU A 636 20.14 -22.90 -36.60
CA GLU A 636 21.59 -22.86 -36.40
C GLU A 636 22.01 -23.38 -35.02
N SER A 637 21.30 -22.95 -33.99
CA SER A 637 21.65 -23.18 -32.59
C SER A 637 20.58 -23.94 -31.81
N GLY A 638 19.41 -24.20 -32.41
CA GLY A 638 18.30 -24.87 -31.72
C GLY A 638 17.69 -23.99 -30.61
N GLN A 639 17.95 -22.69 -30.62
CA GLN A 639 17.54 -21.78 -29.55
C GLN A 639 16.15 -21.20 -29.82
N THR A 640 15.38 -21.02 -28.76
CA THR A 640 14.13 -20.24 -28.79
C THR A 640 14.41 -18.76 -28.55
N ALA A 641 13.39 -17.91 -28.74
CA ALA A 641 13.48 -16.49 -28.37
C ALA A 641 13.87 -16.28 -26.89
N LEU A 642 13.48 -17.20 -25.99
CA LEU A 642 13.83 -17.12 -24.57
C LEU A 642 15.32 -17.34 -24.34
N HIS A 643 15.95 -18.26 -25.08
CA HIS A 643 17.39 -18.47 -25.04
C HIS A 643 18.15 -17.22 -25.49
N LYS A 644 17.72 -16.60 -26.61
CA LYS A 644 18.33 -15.35 -27.11
C LYS A 644 18.22 -14.21 -26.09
N ALA A 645 17.06 -14.07 -25.45
CA ALA A 645 16.85 -13.06 -24.41
C ALA A 645 17.72 -13.32 -23.17
N ALA A 646 17.81 -14.58 -22.71
CA ALA A 646 18.59 -14.96 -21.54
C ALA A 646 20.09 -14.75 -21.76
N ALA A 647 20.62 -15.16 -22.91
CA ALA A 647 22.01 -14.91 -23.28
C ALA A 647 22.33 -13.41 -23.41
N GLY A 648 21.34 -12.60 -23.82
CA GLY A 648 21.46 -11.14 -23.92
C GLY A 648 21.21 -10.37 -22.61
N ARG A 649 21.02 -11.06 -21.47
CA ARG A 649 20.63 -10.46 -20.17
C ARG A 649 19.36 -9.60 -20.25
N GLN A 650 18.45 -9.91 -21.18
CA GLN A 650 17.23 -9.14 -21.42
C GLN A 650 16.10 -9.55 -20.47
N ARG A 651 16.26 -9.29 -19.17
CA ARG A 651 15.35 -9.74 -18.10
C ARG A 651 13.87 -9.47 -18.39
N SER A 652 13.54 -8.23 -18.78
CA SER A 652 12.14 -7.87 -19.09
C SER A 652 11.56 -8.71 -20.23
N ILE A 653 12.38 -9.05 -21.24
CA ILE A 653 11.96 -9.89 -22.37
C ILE A 653 11.81 -11.34 -21.93
N CYS A 654 12.73 -11.85 -21.11
CA CYS A 654 12.58 -13.18 -20.52
C CYS A 654 11.25 -13.28 -19.75
N TYR A 655 10.93 -12.31 -18.90
CA TYR A 655 9.65 -12.26 -18.19
C TYR A 655 8.46 -12.22 -19.16
N MET A 656 8.51 -11.41 -20.22
CA MET A 656 7.44 -11.38 -21.24
C MET A 656 7.27 -12.72 -21.95
N LEU A 657 8.36 -13.42 -22.29
CA LEU A 657 8.33 -14.69 -23.01
C LEU A 657 7.84 -15.85 -22.12
N VAL A 658 8.35 -15.95 -20.89
CA VAL A 658 7.81 -16.88 -19.88
C VAL A 658 6.32 -16.61 -19.70
N ALA A 659 5.93 -15.32 -19.64
CA ALA A 659 4.54 -14.93 -19.53
C ALA A 659 3.67 -15.24 -20.76
N GLY A 660 4.27 -15.25 -21.93
CA GLY A 660 3.61 -15.67 -23.16
C GLY A 660 3.35 -17.18 -23.23
N GLY A 661 3.95 -17.97 -22.34
CA GLY A 661 3.89 -19.44 -22.31
C GLY A 661 5.12 -20.12 -22.91
N ALA A 662 6.31 -19.53 -22.76
CA ALA A 662 7.55 -20.16 -23.18
C ALA A 662 7.83 -21.45 -22.39
N ASN A 663 8.21 -22.50 -23.09
CA ASN A 663 8.65 -23.75 -22.49
C ASN A 663 10.11 -23.59 -22.03
N LEU A 664 10.32 -23.75 -20.73
CA LEU A 664 11.61 -23.54 -20.08
C LEU A 664 12.56 -24.72 -20.22
N ASN A 665 12.00 -25.89 -20.54
CA ASN A 665 12.73 -27.16 -20.63
C ASN A 665 13.31 -27.43 -22.02
N ILE A 666 13.08 -26.55 -23.00
CA ILE A 666 13.69 -26.69 -24.33
C ILE A 666 15.20 -26.49 -24.17
N GLN A 667 15.98 -27.39 -24.77
CA GLN A 667 17.44 -27.33 -24.80
C GLN A 667 17.90 -26.89 -26.18
N ASP A 668 18.95 -26.05 -26.20
CA ASP A 668 19.67 -25.70 -27.43
C ASP A 668 20.52 -26.87 -27.93
N ASN A 669 21.20 -26.70 -29.08
CA ASN A 669 22.05 -27.74 -29.67
C ASN A 669 23.24 -28.15 -28.76
N ASP A 670 23.61 -27.31 -27.79
CA ASP A 670 24.65 -27.58 -26.80
C ASP A 670 24.07 -28.22 -25.51
N GLY A 671 22.77 -28.56 -25.50
CA GLY A 671 22.07 -29.15 -24.35
C GLY A 671 21.73 -28.14 -23.24
N ARG A 672 21.85 -26.84 -23.50
CA ARG A 672 21.64 -25.79 -22.49
C ARG A 672 20.20 -25.27 -22.54
N THR A 673 19.59 -25.12 -21.36
CA THR A 673 18.31 -24.41 -21.24
C THR A 673 18.52 -22.90 -21.13
N ALA A 674 17.44 -22.13 -21.27
CA ALA A 674 17.50 -20.68 -21.09
C ALA A 674 18.04 -20.26 -19.71
N ARG A 675 17.75 -21.04 -18.66
CA ARG A 675 18.31 -20.84 -17.31
C ARG A 675 19.83 -20.96 -17.32
N MET A 676 20.37 -22.01 -17.95
CA MET A 676 21.82 -22.22 -18.05
C MET A 676 22.49 -21.10 -18.83
N LEU A 677 21.84 -20.58 -19.88
CA LEU A 677 22.35 -19.41 -20.60
C LEU A 677 22.34 -18.14 -19.75
N ALA A 678 21.32 -17.92 -18.91
CA ALA A 678 21.30 -16.81 -17.96
C ALA A 678 22.44 -16.93 -16.93
N SER A 679 22.69 -18.14 -16.40
CA SER A 679 23.81 -18.40 -15.49
C SER A 679 25.17 -18.18 -16.16
N ASN A 680 25.35 -18.64 -17.40
CA ASN A 680 26.58 -18.43 -18.17
C ASN A 680 26.79 -16.95 -18.53
N ALA A 681 25.71 -16.18 -18.57
CA ALA A 681 25.74 -14.74 -18.72
C ALA A 681 25.84 -14.04 -17.36
N ASP A 682 26.19 -14.69 -16.25
CA ASP A 682 26.29 -14.09 -14.90
C ASP A 682 25.02 -13.36 -14.40
N ASP A 683 23.85 -13.68 -14.95
CA ASP A 683 22.57 -13.14 -14.51
C ASP A 683 21.90 -14.09 -13.53
N PHE A 684 22.45 -14.18 -12.32
CA PHE A 684 22.01 -15.11 -11.28
C PHE A 684 20.55 -14.88 -10.84
N GLU A 685 20.09 -13.63 -10.85
CA GLU A 685 18.70 -13.31 -10.53
C GLU A 685 17.73 -13.88 -11.57
N LEU A 686 18.05 -13.72 -12.85
CA LEU A 686 17.25 -14.28 -13.93
C LEU A 686 17.29 -15.81 -13.91
N ALA A 687 18.46 -16.39 -13.68
CA ALA A 687 18.61 -17.85 -13.55
C ALA A 687 17.76 -18.40 -12.39
N PHE A 688 17.78 -17.74 -11.23
CA PHE A 688 16.96 -18.10 -10.08
C PHE A 688 15.46 -17.96 -10.39
N TYR A 689 15.05 -16.88 -11.07
CA TYR A 689 13.68 -16.74 -11.54
C TYR A 689 13.26 -17.90 -12.44
N LEU A 690 14.08 -18.24 -13.46
CA LEU A 690 13.77 -19.32 -14.40
C LEU A 690 13.74 -20.69 -13.73
N GLU A 691 14.62 -20.95 -12.76
CA GLU A 691 14.61 -22.18 -11.96
C GLU A 691 13.30 -22.35 -11.18
N ASN A 692 12.85 -21.29 -10.52
CA ASN A 692 11.57 -21.31 -9.79
C ASN A 692 10.39 -21.59 -10.74
N GLN A 693 10.45 -21.07 -11.96
CA GLN A 693 9.41 -21.31 -12.97
C GLN A 693 9.50 -22.73 -13.58
N GLU A 694 10.69 -23.30 -13.74
CA GLU A 694 10.92 -24.69 -14.21
C GLU A 694 10.34 -25.70 -13.20
N GLN A 695 10.67 -25.55 -11.91
CA GLN A 695 10.13 -26.41 -10.85
C GLN A 695 8.59 -26.36 -10.81
N PHE A 696 8.01 -25.22 -11.14
CA PHE A 696 6.56 -25.05 -11.20
C PHE A 696 5.91 -25.83 -12.35
N GLN A 697 6.50 -25.81 -13.56
CA GLN A 697 5.99 -26.60 -14.70
C GLN A 697 6.00 -28.11 -14.41
N LEU A 698 6.97 -28.60 -13.64
CA LEU A 698 7.08 -30.01 -13.25
C LEU A 698 6.03 -30.46 -12.22
N ILE A 699 5.60 -29.56 -11.32
CA ILE A 699 4.57 -29.87 -10.30
C ILE A 699 3.18 -29.99 -10.97
N ASP A 700 2.85 -29.12 -11.93
CA ASP A 700 1.57 -29.12 -12.65
C ASP A 700 1.35 -30.41 -13.47
N PHE A 701 2.41 -31.05 -13.97
CA PHE A 701 2.35 -32.36 -14.66
C PHE A 701 2.05 -33.54 -13.72
N ARG A 702 2.43 -33.44 -12.44
CA ARG A 702 2.14 -34.47 -11.43
C ARG A 702 0.74 -34.32 -10.84
N SER A 703 0.24 -33.10 -10.72
CA SER A 703 -1.11 -32.83 -10.20
C SER A 703 -2.26 -33.08 -11.19
N ASN A 704 -1.98 -33.16 -12.50
CA ASN A 704 -2.97 -33.50 -13.53
C ASN A 704 -3.02 -35.01 -13.88
N ASN A 705 -2.19 -35.84 -13.24
CA ASN A 705 -2.14 -37.30 -13.44
C ASN A 705 -2.49 -38.08 -12.16
N ILE A 706 -3.14 -37.41 -11.19
CA ILE A 706 -3.78 -37.99 -10.00
C ILE A 706 -5.19 -37.40 -9.98
#